data_AF-A0A6J2KEV8-F1
#
_entry.id   AF-A0A6J2KEV8-F1
#
_cell.length_a   1.000
_cell.length_b   1.000
_cell.length_c   1.000
_cell.angle_alpha   90.00
_cell.angle_beta   90.00
_cell.angle_gamma   90.00
#
_symmetry.space_group_name_H-M   'P 1'
#
loop_
_entity.id
_entity.type
_entity.pdbx_description
1 polymer ?
#
loop_
_entity_poly.entity_id
_entity_poly.type
_entity_poly.pdbx_seq_one_letter_code
_entity_poly.pdbx_strand_id
1 'polypeptide(L)'
;MDARAAKLELARKKLREHQEQKLGNVQKETCLKTNDQNHSPPQLASEVNDFDSSPQQKQKNSENNNILEENYDNKLLENTLSATEILICNERKLETQVSELQSKLSELEQKYTDAVKLINQSNQSFHNLQNETKTLQNNSLLLTNELLTKDNKIQELEKSNSSLSDEINNLQEQLEFTKTMLTAKETENSSLNSQLFNLQNQLDSTQLQLQQLTNGAYASTSDGRNTNVETNESLKQKNSSLEQQLKTLQKEKDNIHTHYQHYVIELNEHLKNMVSQNESLAGEVERLSNRETSLVDQISDLEIRLQNYSSYRTQVTETSTSRNNNSDDFKELQNKYEETSKKLCELSNKYEQLETLNNENIAKIKDLEKNKDSEAKLEEISLSKLNADIASDKIAAQKATEQNKILKQDMQNLEDAFVKMSKDKLELTEKLSAEKFLNRELTIKLADAEEKAKDMLIKLKAKDSEMIRLQSSYRQMEINLRNAAKSNESANDDISNEISECEKPLDSKIDCLQTDDTEICLNQNDVCKHEVLVNNGKKPDILIAKDDAMKKLQERFLKIMSDVADLSDEKHRLEHIILQLQNETDTICEYVALYQQQRSLLKRRDEERSIQLNMFETECSKLKRQLEELTAILVKLSEDEDISSCLQKHSKNIEIEQIMKLLTNLNNNSLIDPMKKSIDFKDFYPCSCCSGKLMEI
;
A
#
# COMPACT_ATOMS: atom_id res chain seq x y z
N MET A 1 -6.43 2.04 -33.51
CA MET A 1 -5.99 1.25 -32.33
C MET A 1 -4.69 0.49 -32.62
N ASP A 2 -4.54 -0.15 -33.78
CA ASP A 2 -3.37 -0.99 -34.11
C ASP A 2 -2.01 -0.27 -34.17
N ALA A 3 -1.96 0.99 -34.61
CA ALA A 3 -0.68 1.73 -34.66
C ALA A 3 -0.09 2.01 -33.27
N ARG A 4 -0.94 2.10 -32.24
CA ARG A 4 -0.50 2.31 -30.84
C ARG A 4 -0.03 0.99 -30.24
N ALA A 5 -0.72 -0.11 -30.53
CA ALA A 5 -0.31 -1.46 -30.14
C ALA A 5 1.04 -1.85 -30.76
N ALA A 6 1.23 -1.60 -32.06
CA ALA A 6 2.49 -1.88 -32.75
C ALA A 6 3.67 -1.05 -32.21
N LYS A 7 3.45 0.23 -31.86
CA LYS A 7 4.49 1.06 -31.20
C LYS A 7 4.82 0.56 -29.80
N LEU A 8 3.83 0.09 -29.05
CA LEU A 8 4.02 -0.46 -27.71
C LEU A 8 4.78 -1.80 -27.77
N GLU A 9 4.50 -2.61 -28.79
CA GLU A 9 5.17 -3.89 -29.02
C GLU A 9 6.61 -3.69 -29.48
N LEU A 10 6.88 -2.72 -30.35
CA LEU A 10 8.24 -2.32 -30.73
C LEU A 10 9.03 -1.78 -29.54
N ALA A 11 8.39 -1.00 -28.66
CA ALA A 11 9.01 -0.51 -27.43
C ALA A 11 9.32 -1.65 -26.44
N ARG A 12 8.41 -2.63 -26.30
CA ARG A 12 8.65 -3.83 -25.49
C ARG A 12 9.73 -4.74 -26.07
N LYS A 13 9.84 -4.82 -27.40
CA LYS A 13 10.90 -5.56 -28.08
C LYS A 13 12.27 -4.91 -27.87
N LYS A 14 12.36 -3.58 -28.04
CA LYS A 14 13.59 -2.81 -27.74
C LYS A 14 14.01 -2.89 -26.28
N LEU A 15 13.05 -2.90 -25.35
CA LEU A 15 13.33 -3.06 -23.93
C LEU A 15 13.87 -4.46 -23.62
N ARG A 16 13.31 -5.52 -24.24
CA ARG A 16 13.82 -6.89 -24.13
C ARG A 16 15.22 -7.01 -24.73
N GLU A 17 15.45 -6.49 -25.93
CA GLU A 17 16.77 -6.50 -26.57
C GLU A 17 17.82 -5.75 -25.72
N HIS A 18 17.42 -4.63 -25.09
CA HIS A 18 18.30 -3.88 -24.18
C HIS A 18 18.56 -4.63 -22.86
N GLN A 19 17.58 -5.38 -22.34
CA GLN A 19 17.76 -6.22 -21.15
C GLN A 19 18.61 -7.46 -21.45
N GLU A 20 18.45 -8.08 -22.61
CA GLU A 20 19.25 -9.19 -23.11
C GLU A 20 20.69 -8.76 -23.41
N GLN A 21 20.91 -7.57 -23.98
CA GLN A 21 22.26 -7.00 -24.13
C GLN A 21 22.90 -6.67 -22.77
N LYS A 22 22.12 -6.25 -21.77
CA LYS A 22 22.63 -5.98 -20.42
C LYS A 22 23.00 -7.27 -19.67
N LEU A 23 22.23 -8.36 -19.82
CA LEU A 23 22.61 -9.67 -19.31
C LEU A 23 23.81 -10.27 -20.07
N GLY A 24 23.89 -10.06 -21.38
CA GLY A 24 25.02 -10.51 -22.21
C GLY A 24 26.35 -9.82 -21.91
N ASN A 25 26.31 -8.54 -21.49
CA ASN A 25 27.52 -7.82 -21.07
C ASN A 25 27.99 -8.20 -19.65
N VAL A 26 27.07 -8.52 -18.73
CA VAL A 26 27.44 -8.96 -17.37
C VAL A 26 28.08 -10.37 -17.38
N GLN A 27 27.75 -11.22 -18.36
CA GLN A 27 28.40 -12.51 -18.56
C GLN A 27 29.72 -12.45 -19.36
N LYS A 28 30.01 -11.33 -20.05
CA LYS A 28 31.29 -11.14 -20.77
C LYS A 28 32.40 -10.52 -19.94
N GLU A 29 32.09 -9.75 -18.90
CA GLU A 29 33.11 -9.19 -17.99
C GLU A 29 33.59 -10.18 -16.92
N THR A 30 32.91 -11.32 -16.74
CA THR A 30 33.30 -12.37 -15.80
C THR A 30 34.00 -13.58 -16.46
N CYS A 31 34.26 -13.54 -17.77
CA CYS A 31 34.82 -14.67 -18.53
C CYS A 31 36.12 -14.38 -19.31
N LEU A 32 36.95 -13.45 -18.82
CA LEU A 32 38.30 -13.24 -19.36
C LEU A 32 39.31 -13.11 -18.21
N LYS A 33 39.70 -14.24 -17.62
CA LYS A 33 41.01 -14.45 -16.97
C LYS A 33 41.20 -15.91 -16.51
N THR A 34 41.01 -16.90 -17.38
CA THR A 34 41.59 -18.24 -17.18
C THR A 34 41.76 -18.99 -18.51
N ASN A 35 42.99 -19.00 -19.01
CA ASN A 35 43.65 -20.00 -19.87
C ASN A 35 45.10 -19.49 -19.95
N ASP A 36 46.19 -20.21 -19.75
CA ASP A 36 46.47 -21.61 -19.48
C ASP A 36 47.91 -21.59 -18.95
N GLN A 37 48.22 -22.26 -17.84
CA GLN A 37 49.45 -23.08 -17.75
C GLN A 37 49.18 -24.25 -16.80
N ASN A 38 48.98 -25.40 -17.43
CA ASN A 38 49.12 -26.72 -16.86
C ASN A 38 50.49 -26.86 -16.17
N HIS A 39 50.51 -27.31 -14.91
CA HIS A 39 51.14 -28.59 -14.56
C HIS A 39 50.78 -29.02 -13.14
N SER A 40 50.42 -30.30 -13.03
CA SER A 40 50.04 -31.01 -11.81
C SER A 40 51.11 -30.94 -10.70
N PRO A 41 50.68 -30.96 -9.42
CA PRO A 41 51.57 -31.09 -8.28
C PRO A 41 51.86 -32.57 -7.97
N PRO A 42 53.03 -32.89 -7.40
CA PRO A 42 53.14 -34.03 -6.50
C PRO A 42 53.50 -33.57 -5.09
N GLN A 43 52.55 -33.83 -4.19
CA GLN A 43 52.72 -34.31 -2.82
C GLN A 43 54.14 -34.30 -2.22
N LEU A 44 54.29 -33.51 -1.16
CA LEU A 44 55.09 -33.82 0.04
C LEU A 44 54.24 -33.31 1.22
N ALA A 45 53.55 -34.17 1.99
CA ALA A 45 54.12 -35.04 3.02
C ALA A 45 55.05 -34.25 3.95
N SER A 46 54.43 -33.46 4.82
CA SER A 46 55.02 -32.96 6.05
C SER A 46 55.10 -34.10 7.06
N GLU A 47 56.28 -34.71 7.18
CA GLU A 47 56.71 -35.31 8.45
C GLU A 47 57.39 -34.20 9.25
N VAL A 48 56.66 -33.75 10.28
CA VAL A 48 57.17 -32.98 11.41
C VAL A 48 58.11 -33.90 12.19
N ASN A 49 59.27 -33.38 12.58
CA ASN A 49 60.04 -33.91 13.71
C ASN A 49 60.77 -32.76 14.36
N ASP A 50 60.58 -32.71 15.67
CA ASP A 50 60.78 -31.56 16.52
C ASP A 50 62.23 -31.29 16.89
N PHE A 51 62.46 -30.00 17.15
CA PHE A 51 63.60 -29.50 17.90
C PHE A 51 63.23 -29.53 19.38
N ASP A 52 63.72 -30.53 20.12
CA ASP A 52 63.85 -30.42 21.57
C ASP A 52 65.34 -30.50 21.98
N SER A 53 65.70 -29.59 22.87
CA SER A 53 67.06 -29.38 23.36
C SER A 53 67.04 -29.57 24.87
N SER A 54 67.55 -30.68 25.38
CA SER A 54 68.27 -30.74 26.68
C SER A 54 68.85 -32.12 27.01
N PRO A 55 69.85 -32.20 27.91
CA PRO A 55 70.98 -33.13 27.81
C PRO A 55 70.90 -34.31 28.80
N GLN A 56 71.46 -35.46 28.44
CA GLN A 56 71.93 -36.44 29.43
C GLN A 56 73.02 -37.37 28.91
N GLN A 57 74.03 -37.53 29.76
CA GLN A 57 75.27 -38.28 29.64
C GLN A 57 75.06 -39.79 29.35
N LYS A 58 76.05 -40.41 28.67
CA LYS A 58 76.69 -41.64 29.17
C LYS A 58 78.04 -41.92 28.52
N GLN A 59 78.99 -42.18 29.39
CA GLN A 59 80.38 -42.60 29.19
C GLN A 59 80.52 -43.95 28.45
N LYS A 60 81.66 -44.12 27.78
CA LYS A 60 82.55 -45.30 27.84
C LYS A 60 83.92 -44.85 27.27
N ASN A 61 84.88 -44.50 28.11
CA ASN A 61 85.92 -45.34 28.74
C ASN A 61 86.71 -46.26 27.79
N SER A 62 88.03 -46.01 27.74
CA SER A 62 89.15 -46.98 27.85
C SER A 62 90.39 -46.32 27.24
N GLU A 63 91.28 -45.67 28.00
CA GLU A 63 92.37 -46.26 28.79
C GLU A 63 93.35 -47.14 27.99
N ASN A 64 94.59 -46.66 27.82
CA ASN A 64 95.86 -47.31 28.19
C ASN A 64 97.04 -46.43 27.72
N ASN A 65 97.71 -45.68 28.61
CA ASN A 65 98.80 -46.05 29.52
C ASN A 65 100.19 -46.21 28.85
N ASN A 66 101.03 -45.18 29.08
CA ASN A 66 102.41 -45.16 29.57
C ASN A 66 103.36 -46.34 29.27
N ILE A 67 104.61 -46.04 28.91
CA ILE A 67 105.79 -46.15 29.80
C ILE A 67 107.02 -45.46 29.17
N LEU A 68 107.80 -44.84 30.06
CA LEU A 68 109.06 -44.11 29.91
C LEU A 68 110.29 -45.03 29.69
N GLU A 69 111.39 -44.39 29.28
CA GLU A 69 112.83 -44.64 29.57
C GLU A 69 113.68 -44.70 28.30
N GLU A 70 114.38 -43.61 27.97
CA GLU A 70 115.76 -43.28 28.38
C GLU A 70 116.84 -43.86 27.44
N ASN A 71 117.65 -42.92 26.95
CA ASN A 71 119.11 -42.94 26.92
C ASN A 71 119.92 -43.25 25.64
N TYR A 72 120.82 -42.28 25.41
CA TYR A 72 122.12 -42.27 24.73
C TYR A 72 122.23 -42.38 23.20
N ASP A 73 122.63 -41.23 22.64
CA ASP A 73 123.30 -41.02 21.36
C ASP A 73 124.39 -42.07 21.05
N ASN A 74 124.37 -42.59 19.82
CA ASN A 74 125.46 -42.51 18.83
C ASN A 74 125.27 -43.51 17.67
N LYS A 75 124.89 -43.04 16.47
CA LYS A 75 125.78 -43.13 15.28
C LYS A 75 125.17 -42.48 14.03
N LEU A 76 125.82 -41.39 13.67
CA LEU A 76 125.66 -40.50 12.54
C LEU A 76 125.80 -41.22 11.17
N LEU A 77 124.75 -41.87 10.65
CA LEU A 77 124.54 -42.08 9.21
C LEU A 77 123.08 -42.46 8.79
N GLU A 78 122.14 -42.59 9.73
CA GLU A 78 120.73 -42.92 9.46
C GLU A 78 119.77 -41.72 9.63
N ASN A 79 120.28 -40.60 10.18
CA ASN A 79 119.50 -39.40 10.50
C ASN A 79 119.16 -38.51 9.29
N THR A 80 119.76 -38.72 8.12
CA THR A 80 119.41 -37.94 6.92
C THR A 80 118.18 -38.49 6.21
N LEU A 81 117.85 -39.78 6.35
CA LEU A 81 116.63 -40.37 5.78
C LEU A 81 115.41 -40.15 6.69
N SER A 82 115.57 -40.28 8.01
CA SER A 82 114.49 -40.01 8.99
C SER A 82 114.14 -38.52 9.13
N ALA A 83 115.13 -37.62 9.11
CA ALA A 83 114.85 -36.17 9.14
C ALA A 83 114.19 -35.67 7.84
N THR A 84 114.58 -36.21 6.67
CA THR A 84 113.87 -35.90 5.41
C THR A 84 112.45 -36.46 5.39
N GLU A 85 112.21 -37.66 5.93
CA GLU A 85 110.86 -38.24 6.03
C GLU A 85 109.96 -37.44 7.00
N ILE A 86 110.50 -36.94 8.12
CA ILE A 86 109.78 -36.06 9.06
C ILE A 86 109.49 -34.71 8.40
N LEU A 87 110.44 -34.13 7.66
CA LEU A 87 110.22 -32.88 6.93
C LEU A 87 109.18 -33.05 5.82
N ILE A 88 109.22 -34.14 5.05
CA ILE A 88 108.21 -34.46 4.02
C ILE A 88 106.84 -34.72 4.67
N CYS A 89 106.79 -35.34 5.84
CA CYS A 89 105.54 -35.55 6.59
C CYS A 89 104.98 -34.23 7.12
N ASN A 90 105.83 -33.34 7.64
CA ASN A 90 105.43 -32.00 8.06
C ASN A 90 105.03 -31.11 6.88
N GLU A 91 105.73 -31.20 5.76
CA GLU A 91 105.41 -30.51 4.50
C GLU A 91 104.05 -30.97 3.99
N ARG A 92 103.79 -32.29 3.90
CA ARG A 92 102.47 -32.83 3.56
C ARG A 92 101.39 -32.41 4.54
N LYS A 93 101.70 -32.34 5.84
CA LYS A 93 100.75 -31.92 6.88
C LYS A 93 100.42 -30.43 6.79
N LEU A 94 101.40 -29.60 6.40
CA LEU A 94 101.19 -28.18 6.13
C LEU A 94 100.44 -27.98 4.81
N GLU A 95 100.74 -28.76 3.77
CA GLU A 95 100.01 -28.76 2.49
C GLU A 95 98.54 -29.16 2.65
N THR A 96 98.25 -30.18 3.48
CA THR A 96 96.86 -30.53 3.80
C THR A 96 96.16 -29.44 4.61
N GLN A 97 96.84 -28.81 5.58
CA GLN A 97 96.28 -27.67 6.30
C GLN A 97 96.02 -26.46 5.39
N VAL A 98 96.93 -26.16 4.47
CA VAL A 98 96.77 -25.09 3.48
C VAL A 98 95.61 -25.42 2.53
N SER A 99 95.50 -26.68 2.07
CA SER A 99 94.41 -27.14 1.21
C SER A 99 93.05 -27.09 1.94
N GLU A 100 93.01 -27.48 3.22
CA GLU A 100 91.81 -27.36 4.06
C GLU A 100 91.40 -25.91 4.29
N LEU A 101 92.36 -25.01 4.53
CA LEU A 101 92.10 -23.58 4.68
C LEU A 101 91.65 -22.95 3.37
N GLN A 102 92.24 -23.34 2.23
CA GLN A 102 91.80 -22.90 0.90
C GLN A 102 90.37 -23.39 0.58
N SER A 103 90.02 -24.63 0.93
CA SER A 103 88.66 -25.16 0.79
C SER A 103 87.68 -24.38 1.66
N LYS A 104 88.02 -24.12 2.93
CA LYS A 104 87.18 -23.33 3.84
C LYS A 104 87.01 -21.89 3.35
N LEU A 105 88.05 -21.29 2.78
CA LEU A 105 87.99 -19.94 2.24
C LEU A 105 87.09 -19.89 1.00
N SER A 106 87.20 -20.87 0.09
CA SER A 106 86.30 -21.00 -1.07
C SER A 106 84.84 -21.24 -0.67
N GLU A 107 84.58 -22.07 0.34
CA GLU A 107 83.23 -22.25 0.91
C GLU A 107 82.68 -20.95 1.51
N LEU A 108 83.52 -20.18 2.21
CA LEU A 108 83.13 -18.91 2.80
C LEU A 108 82.81 -17.86 1.72
N GLU A 109 83.63 -17.80 0.67
CA GLU A 109 83.39 -16.95 -0.51
C GLU A 109 82.08 -17.32 -1.20
N GLN A 110 81.81 -18.62 -1.40
CA GLN A 110 80.56 -19.08 -2.00
C GLN A 110 79.35 -18.65 -1.16
N LYS A 111 79.38 -18.88 0.16
CA LYS A 111 78.32 -18.44 1.10
C LYS A 111 78.13 -16.92 1.06
N TYR A 112 79.21 -16.15 0.96
CA TYR A 112 79.15 -14.70 0.81
C TYR A 112 78.47 -14.30 -0.51
N THR A 113 78.83 -14.92 -1.64
CA THR A 113 78.18 -14.62 -2.92
C THR A 113 76.68 -14.97 -2.93
N ASP A 114 76.29 -16.06 -2.27
CA ASP A 114 74.89 -16.48 -2.20
C ASP A 114 74.08 -15.57 -1.27
N ALA A 115 74.67 -15.09 -0.16
CA ALA A 115 74.07 -14.07 0.68
C ALA A 115 73.86 -12.73 -0.08
N VAL A 116 74.83 -12.31 -0.90
CA VAL A 116 74.71 -11.11 -1.74
C VAL A 116 73.61 -11.26 -2.80
N LYS A 117 73.50 -12.44 -3.43
CA LYS A 117 72.39 -12.72 -4.37
C LYS A 117 71.03 -12.64 -3.68
N LEU A 118 70.90 -13.22 -2.49
CA LEU A 118 69.66 -13.20 -1.71
C LEU A 118 69.28 -11.76 -1.32
N ILE A 119 70.24 -10.96 -0.87
CA ILE A 119 70.03 -9.53 -0.56
C ILE A 119 69.58 -8.77 -1.80
N ASN A 120 70.19 -8.99 -2.96
CA ASN A 120 69.81 -8.34 -4.21
C ASN A 120 68.40 -8.73 -4.67
N GLN A 121 68.03 -10.01 -4.55
CA GLN A 121 66.66 -10.48 -4.85
C GLN A 121 65.63 -9.86 -3.89
N SER A 122 65.95 -9.77 -2.60
CA SER A 122 65.12 -9.11 -1.60
C SER A 122 64.95 -7.62 -1.91
N ASN A 123 66.02 -6.91 -2.27
CA ASN A 123 65.96 -5.50 -2.68
C ASN A 123 65.12 -5.27 -3.94
N GLN A 124 65.20 -6.18 -4.91
CA GLN A 124 64.38 -6.10 -6.12
C GLN A 124 62.90 -6.31 -5.81
N SER A 125 62.58 -7.28 -4.93
CA SER A 125 61.22 -7.47 -4.42
C SER A 125 60.72 -6.24 -3.66
N PHE A 126 61.54 -5.65 -2.81
CA PHE A 126 61.24 -4.43 -2.08
C PHE A 126 60.93 -3.25 -3.03
N HIS A 127 61.72 -3.08 -4.09
CA HIS A 127 61.44 -2.04 -5.10
C HIS A 127 60.12 -2.28 -5.85
N ASN A 128 59.78 -3.53 -6.17
CA ASN A 128 58.51 -3.87 -6.79
C ASN A 128 57.34 -3.55 -5.87
N LEU A 129 57.42 -3.95 -4.60
CA LEU A 129 56.41 -3.63 -3.58
C LEU A 129 56.29 -2.11 -3.34
N GLN A 130 57.41 -1.39 -3.35
CA GLN A 130 57.42 0.06 -3.21
C GLN A 130 56.72 0.74 -4.39
N ASN A 131 56.92 0.25 -5.62
CA ASN A 131 56.25 0.76 -6.81
C ASN A 131 54.75 0.43 -6.79
N GLU A 132 54.38 -0.80 -6.39
CA GLU A 132 52.98 -1.19 -6.22
C GLU A 132 52.28 -0.30 -5.20
N THR A 133 52.92 -0.06 -4.05
CA THR A 133 52.38 0.84 -3.00
C THR A 133 52.17 2.25 -3.54
N LYS A 134 53.10 2.80 -4.34
CA LYS A 134 52.95 4.10 -4.99
C LYS A 134 51.80 4.11 -6.01
N THR A 135 51.63 3.05 -6.80
CA THR A 135 50.52 2.95 -7.75
C THR A 135 49.17 2.85 -7.04
N LEU A 136 49.08 2.08 -5.95
CA LEU A 136 47.88 1.99 -5.12
C LEU A 136 47.56 3.33 -4.45
N GLN A 137 48.58 4.05 -3.98
CA GLN A 137 48.40 5.40 -3.41
C GLN A 137 47.86 6.39 -4.46
N ASN A 138 48.37 6.37 -5.68
CA ASN A 138 47.86 7.21 -6.78
C ASN A 138 46.42 6.83 -7.17
N ASN A 139 46.10 5.54 -7.23
CA ASN A 139 44.75 5.08 -7.52
C ASN A 139 43.75 5.47 -6.42
N SER A 140 44.16 5.36 -5.15
CA SER A 140 43.38 5.84 -4.02
C SER A 140 43.09 7.34 -4.13
N LEU A 141 44.10 8.13 -4.51
CA LEU A 141 43.95 9.58 -4.71
C LEU A 141 43.04 9.94 -5.90
N LEU A 142 43.05 9.15 -6.98
CA LEU A 142 42.10 9.33 -8.08
C LEU A 142 40.67 8.99 -7.63
N LEU A 143 40.49 7.89 -6.90
CA LEU A 143 39.18 7.47 -6.42
C LEU A 143 38.60 8.47 -5.41
N THR A 144 39.41 9.04 -4.52
CA THR A 144 38.94 10.09 -3.60
C THR A 144 38.54 11.36 -4.34
N ASN A 145 39.26 11.75 -5.39
CA ASN A 145 38.86 12.87 -6.24
C ASN A 145 37.54 12.59 -6.99
N GLU A 146 37.35 11.38 -7.52
CA GLU A 146 36.09 10.98 -8.15
C GLU A 146 34.92 11.01 -7.14
N LEU A 147 35.14 10.52 -5.91
CA LEU A 147 34.14 10.60 -4.85
C LEU A 147 33.77 12.05 -4.53
N LEU A 148 34.75 12.95 -4.38
CA LEU A 148 34.49 14.38 -4.17
C LEU A 148 33.67 15.00 -5.31
N THR A 149 33.95 14.64 -6.58
CA THR A 149 33.15 15.14 -7.70
C THR A 149 31.70 14.63 -7.67
N LYS A 150 31.49 13.38 -7.24
CA LYS A 150 30.14 12.81 -7.07
C LYS A 150 29.42 13.46 -5.90
N ASP A 151 30.09 13.71 -4.79
CA ASP A 151 29.50 14.40 -3.63
C ASP A 151 29.07 15.83 -3.99
N ASN A 152 29.88 16.56 -4.75
CA ASN A 152 29.50 17.87 -5.27
C ASN A 152 28.25 17.79 -6.18
N LYS A 153 28.16 16.75 -7.02
CA LYS A 153 26.99 16.52 -7.88
C LYS A 153 25.74 16.19 -7.06
N ILE A 154 25.88 15.40 -6.00
CA ILE A 154 24.80 15.08 -5.08
C ILE A 154 24.32 16.35 -4.38
N GLN A 155 25.22 17.20 -3.87
CA GLN A 155 24.85 18.48 -3.25
C GLN A 155 24.15 19.44 -4.23
N GLU A 156 24.55 19.48 -5.51
CA GLU A 156 23.83 20.25 -6.53
C GLU A 156 22.41 19.73 -6.73
N LEU A 157 22.23 18.41 -6.81
CA LEU A 157 20.93 17.77 -6.96
C LEU A 157 20.05 17.99 -5.73
N GLU A 158 20.61 17.91 -4.52
CA GLU A 158 19.91 18.18 -3.26
C GLU A 158 19.40 19.62 -3.22
N LYS A 159 20.22 20.61 -3.61
CA LYS A 159 19.80 22.02 -3.71
C LYS A 159 18.70 22.22 -4.75
N SER A 160 18.80 21.56 -5.89
CA SER A 160 17.75 21.63 -6.92
C SER A 160 16.46 20.96 -6.44
N ASN A 161 16.55 19.89 -5.65
CA ASN A 161 15.40 19.18 -5.13
C ASN A 161 14.71 19.98 -4.02
N SER A 162 15.48 20.66 -3.15
CA SER A 162 14.93 21.57 -2.15
C SER A 162 14.22 22.76 -2.82
N SER A 163 14.81 23.37 -3.86
CA SER A 163 14.15 24.48 -4.57
C SER A 163 12.87 24.05 -5.27
N LEU A 164 12.85 22.85 -5.88
CA LEU A 164 11.63 22.32 -6.49
C LEU A 164 10.56 21.98 -5.44
N SER A 165 10.97 21.47 -4.28
CA SER A 165 10.05 21.24 -3.17
C SER A 165 9.42 22.55 -2.67
N ASP A 166 10.21 23.62 -2.57
CA ASP A 166 9.70 24.94 -2.19
C ASP A 166 8.73 25.51 -3.24
N GLU A 167 9.01 25.31 -4.53
CA GLU A 167 8.12 25.71 -5.62
C GLU A 167 6.79 24.92 -5.60
N ILE A 168 6.85 23.61 -5.32
CA ILE A 168 5.66 22.77 -5.16
C ILE A 168 4.82 23.26 -3.96
N ASN A 169 5.45 23.56 -2.83
CA ASN A 169 4.75 24.08 -1.65
C ASN A 169 4.06 25.41 -1.96
N ASN A 170 4.74 26.33 -2.63
CA ASN A 170 4.15 27.62 -3.03
C ASN A 170 2.97 27.44 -4.01
N LEU A 171 3.11 26.56 -5.01
CA LEU A 171 2.01 26.25 -5.93
C LEU A 171 0.83 25.62 -5.20
N GLN A 172 1.07 24.79 -4.20
CA GLN A 172 0.03 24.19 -3.37
C GLN A 172 -0.70 25.24 -2.52
N GLU A 173 0.03 26.18 -1.92
CA GLU A 173 -0.56 27.33 -1.20
C GLU A 173 -1.42 28.20 -2.13
N GLN A 174 -0.94 28.51 -3.33
CA GLN A 174 -1.72 29.24 -4.34
C GLN A 174 -2.97 28.47 -4.75
N LEU A 175 -2.88 27.15 -4.90
CA LEU A 175 -4.01 26.31 -5.26
C LEU A 175 -5.07 26.28 -4.15
N GLU A 176 -4.66 26.16 -2.88
CA GLU A 176 -5.59 26.25 -1.74
C GLU A 176 -6.22 27.66 -1.62
N PHE A 177 -5.45 28.72 -1.87
CA PHE A 177 -5.98 30.07 -1.93
C PHE A 177 -7.05 30.23 -3.03
N THR A 178 -6.78 29.72 -4.25
CA THR A 178 -7.77 29.80 -5.33
C THR A 178 -9.02 28.96 -5.06
N LYS A 179 -8.88 27.78 -4.44
CA LYS A 179 -10.02 26.95 -4.00
C LYS A 179 -10.90 27.69 -3.00
N THR A 180 -10.30 28.29 -1.97
CA THR A 180 -11.06 29.04 -0.96
C THR A 180 -11.77 30.26 -1.56
N MET A 181 -11.17 30.91 -2.56
CA MET A 181 -11.85 31.98 -3.31
C MET A 181 -13.03 31.43 -4.14
N LEU A 182 -12.83 30.28 -4.81
CA LEU A 182 -13.89 29.65 -5.61
C LEU A 182 -15.08 29.25 -4.74
N THR A 183 -14.86 28.64 -3.58
CA THR A 183 -15.94 28.26 -2.66
C THR A 183 -16.66 29.49 -2.10
N ALA A 184 -15.95 30.59 -1.84
CA ALA A 184 -16.57 31.86 -1.48
C ALA A 184 -17.46 32.41 -2.62
N LYS A 185 -17.05 32.27 -3.89
CA LYS A 185 -17.88 32.66 -5.04
C LYS A 185 -19.06 31.74 -5.29
N GLU A 186 -18.90 30.43 -5.08
CA GLU A 186 -20.00 29.47 -5.17
C GLU A 186 -21.07 29.71 -4.12
N THR A 187 -20.68 30.05 -2.89
CA THR A 187 -21.62 30.41 -1.81
C THR A 187 -22.33 31.74 -2.10
N GLU A 188 -21.61 32.75 -2.61
CA GLU A 188 -22.20 34.00 -3.07
C GLU A 188 -23.24 33.77 -4.18
N ASN A 189 -22.89 32.97 -5.20
CA ASN A 189 -23.78 32.64 -6.31
C ASN A 189 -25.01 31.84 -5.85
N SER A 190 -24.83 30.91 -4.91
CA SER A 190 -25.94 30.18 -4.28
C SER A 190 -26.88 31.11 -3.52
N SER A 191 -26.34 32.12 -2.84
CA SER A 191 -27.13 33.15 -2.15
C SER A 191 -27.92 34.02 -3.15
N LEU A 192 -27.29 34.42 -4.26
CA LEU A 192 -27.93 35.21 -5.32
C LEU A 192 -29.03 34.42 -6.02
N ASN A 193 -28.81 33.14 -6.31
CA ASN A 193 -29.85 32.25 -6.85
C ASN A 193 -31.03 32.11 -5.89
N SER A 194 -30.78 32.00 -4.59
CA SER A 194 -31.84 31.96 -3.58
C SER A 194 -32.63 33.29 -3.55
N GLN A 195 -31.95 34.43 -3.70
CA GLN A 195 -32.61 35.74 -3.81
C GLN A 195 -33.43 35.87 -5.10
N LEU A 196 -32.91 35.41 -6.24
CA LEU A 196 -33.63 35.40 -7.51
C LEU A 196 -34.87 34.50 -7.43
N PHE A 197 -34.76 33.33 -6.83
CA PHE A 197 -35.90 32.44 -6.61
C PHE A 197 -36.97 33.10 -5.74
N ASN A 198 -36.58 33.79 -4.67
CA ASN A 198 -37.51 34.54 -3.83
C ASN A 198 -38.19 35.70 -4.58
N LEU A 199 -37.44 36.44 -5.40
CA LEU A 199 -37.99 37.50 -6.24
C LEU A 199 -38.94 36.96 -7.30
N GLN A 200 -38.63 35.80 -7.90
CA GLN A 200 -39.52 35.12 -8.84
C GLN A 200 -40.83 34.71 -8.17
N ASN A 201 -40.77 34.11 -6.98
CA ASN A 201 -41.97 33.76 -6.21
C ASN A 201 -42.81 35.00 -5.84
N GLN A 202 -42.16 36.13 -5.53
CA GLN A 202 -42.86 37.39 -5.29
C GLN A 202 -43.51 37.90 -6.57
N LEU A 203 -42.81 37.85 -7.72
CA LEU A 203 -43.35 38.22 -9.01
C LEU A 203 -44.58 37.37 -9.35
N ASP A 204 -44.47 36.04 -9.27
CA ASP A 204 -45.57 35.11 -9.56
C ASP A 204 -46.78 35.38 -8.64
N SER A 205 -46.53 35.66 -7.35
CA SER A 205 -47.57 36.06 -6.39
C SER A 205 -48.25 37.36 -6.78
N THR A 206 -47.49 38.40 -7.14
CA THR A 206 -48.06 39.69 -7.60
C THR A 206 -48.78 39.55 -8.94
N GLN A 207 -48.31 38.67 -9.81
CA GLN A 207 -48.92 38.40 -11.11
C GLN A 207 -50.24 37.64 -10.94
N LEU A 208 -50.31 36.71 -9.98
CA LEU A 208 -51.55 36.04 -9.57
C LEU A 208 -52.53 37.05 -8.94
N GLN A 209 -52.06 37.95 -8.07
CA GLN A 209 -52.88 39.03 -7.51
C GLN A 209 -53.43 39.95 -8.60
N LEU A 210 -52.60 40.33 -9.58
CA LEU A 210 -53.04 41.09 -10.75
C LEU A 210 -54.08 40.30 -11.56
N GLN A 211 -53.86 39.02 -11.82
CA GLN A 211 -54.82 38.16 -12.54
C GLN A 211 -56.14 38.03 -11.77
N GLN A 212 -56.11 37.92 -10.44
CA GLN A 212 -57.30 37.91 -9.59
C GLN A 212 -58.04 39.24 -9.61
N LEU A 213 -57.34 40.37 -9.59
CA LEU A 213 -57.96 41.70 -9.74
C LEU A 213 -58.52 41.93 -11.14
N THR A 214 -57.86 41.38 -12.16
CA THR A 214 -58.28 41.48 -13.57
C THR A 214 -59.50 40.58 -13.83
N ASN A 215 -59.57 39.40 -13.20
CA ASN A 215 -60.71 38.49 -13.30
C ASN A 215 -61.85 38.83 -12.32
N GLY A 216 -61.54 39.51 -11.21
CA GLY A 216 -62.51 39.95 -10.20
C GLY A 216 -63.38 41.14 -10.61
N ALA A 217 -63.00 41.85 -11.68
CA ALA A 217 -63.78 42.96 -12.23
C ALA A 217 -65.12 42.54 -12.87
N TYR A 218 -65.34 41.24 -13.12
CA TYR A 218 -66.58 40.72 -13.74
C TYR A 218 -67.50 39.92 -12.81
N ALA A 219 -67.11 39.71 -11.55
CA ALA A 219 -67.90 38.87 -10.64
C ALA A 219 -67.94 39.49 -9.25
N SER A 220 -68.83 40.45 -9.06
CA SER A 220 -69.30 40.84 -7.73
C SER A 220 -70.80 40.87 -7.73
N THR A 221 -71.42 39.79 -7.24
CA THR A 221 -72.57 39.78 -6.31
C THR A 221 -73.09 38.35 -6.15
N SER A 222 -72.69 37.63 -5.09
CA SER A 222 -73.63 36.74 -4.34
C SER A 222 -73.04 35.91 -3.18
N ASP A 223 -71.71 35.83 -2.94
CA ASP A 223 -71.21 34.75 -2.04
C ASP A 223 -70.17 35.16 -0.96
N GLY A 224 -70.42 36.27 -0.26
CA GLY A 224 -69.49 36.82 0.75
C GLY A 224 -69.40 36.04 2.07
N ARG A 225 -70.07 34.89 2.21
CA ARG A 225 -70.12 34.13 3.48
C ARG A 225 -69.42 32.77 3.42
N ASN A 226 -69.42 32.08 2.27
CA ASN A 226 -68.71 30.80 2.12
C ASN A 226 -67.21 30.98 1.83
N THR A 227 -66.84 31.99 1.04
CA THR A 227 -65.43 32.31 0.72
C THR A 227 -64.64 32.74 1.96
N ASN A 228 -65.27 33.45 2.90
CA ASN A 228 -64.65 33.83 4.17
C ASN A 228 -64.46 32.65 5.14
N VAL A 229 -65.21 31.55 4.99
CA VAL A 229 -65.04 30.35 5.82
C VAL A 229 -63.91 29.49 5.27
N GLU A 230 -63.86 29.26 3.96
CA GLU A 230 -62.81 28.49 3.29
C GLU A 230 -61.42 29.15 3.41
N THR A 231 -61.35 30.47 3.27
CA THR A 231 -60.09 31.23 3.47
C THR A 231 -59.63 31.19 4.92
N ASN A 232 -60.55 31.21 5.89
CA ASN A 232 -60.22 31.14 7.31
C ASN A 232 -59.80 29.72 7.73
N GLU A 233 -60.36 28.68 7.11
CA GLU A 233 -59.92 27.29 7.27
C GLU A 233 -58.54 27.05 6.64
N SER A 234 -58.27 27.60 5.45
CA SER A 234 -56.95 27.58 4.83
C SER A 234 -55.89 28.33 5.66
N LEU A 235 -56.23 29.49 6.23
CA LEU A 235 -55.35 30.22 7.12
C LEU A 235 -55.07 29.47 8.43
N LYS A 236 -56.06 28.75 8.97
CA LYS A 236 -55.86 27.86 10.13
C LYS A 236 -54.93 26.68 9.81
N GLN A 237 -55.08 26.04 8.66
CA GLN A 237 -54.17 24.99 8.21
C GLN A 237 -52.75 25.53 8.02
N LYS A 238 -52.61 26.73 7.45
CA LYS A 238 -51.30 27.39 7.27
C LYS A 238 -50.66 27.75 8.61
N ASN A 239 -51.43 28.28 9.57
CA ASN A 239 -50.94 28.51 10.93
C ASN A 239 -50.51 27.21 11.61
N SER A 240 -51.28 26.13 11.48
CA SER A 240 -50.92 24.83 12.04
C SER A 240 -49.64 24.26 11.42
N SER A 241 -49.46 24.44 10.10
CA SER A 241 -48.23 24.05 9.41
C SER A 241 -47.01 24.88 9.86
N LEU A 242 -47.17 26.20 10.00
CA LEU A 242 -46.12 27.08 10.50
C LEU A 242 -45.77 26.77 11.97
N GLU A 243 -46.76 26.48 12.81
CA GLU A 243 -46.54 26.02 14.19
C GLU A 243 -45.75 24.71 14.23
N GLN A 244 -46.06 23.77 13.33
CA GLN A 244 -45.32 22.51 13.21
C GLN A 244 -43.87 22.74 12.75
N GLN A 245 -43.64 23.63 11.78
CA GLN A 245 -42.30 24.02 11.33
C GLN A 245 -41.49 24.74 12.41
N LEU A 246 -42.13 25.63 13.18
CA LEU A 246 -41.48 26.27 14.33
C LEU A 246 -41.08 25.23 15.38
N LYS A 247 -41.91 24.20 15.60
CA LYS A 247 -41.60 23.11 16.53
C LYS A 247 -40.45 22.23 16.04
N THR A 248 -40.32 21.98 14.74
CA THR A 248 -39.17 21.25 14.19
C THR A 248 -37.90 22.08 14.27
N LEU A 249 -37.95 23.37 13.90
CA LEU A 249 -36.81 24.28 14.03
C LEU A 249 -36.36 24.45 15.49
N GLN A 250 -37.31 24.48 16.44
CA GLN A 250 -36.98 24.53 17.86
C GLN A 250 -36.23 23.25 18.30
N LYS A 251 -36.67 22.06 17.85
CA LYS A 251 -35.96 20.81 18.13
C LYS A 251 -34.57 20.76 17.51
N GLU A 252 -34.42 21.22 16.26
CA GLU A 252 -33.12 21.29 15.60
C GLU A 252 -32.18 22.24 16.33
N LYS A 253 -32.68 23.40 16.75
CA LYS A 253 -31.92 24.34 17.59
C LYS A 253 -31.50 23.72 18.92
N ASP A 254 -32.40 23.00 19.59
CA ASP A 254 -32.10 22.33 20.86
C ASP A 254 -31.06 21.22 20.66
N ASN A 255 -31.14 20.45 19.57
CA ASN A 255 -30.13 19.45 19.19
C ASN A 255 -28.76 20.08 18.87
N ILE A 256 -28.73 21.18 18.13
CA ILE A 256 -27.49 21.90 17.84
C ILE A 256 -26.90 22.46 19.14
N HIS A 257 -27.72 22.98 20.04
CA HIS A 257 -27.28 23.47 21.34
C HIS A 257 -26.66 22.36 22.20
N THR A 258 -27.29 21.18 22.25
CA THR A 258 -26.71 20.04 22.97
C THR A 258 -25.40 19.60 22.33
N HIS A 259 -25.30 19.53 21.00
CA HIS A 259 -24.02 19.23 20.33
C HIS A 259 -22.92 20.24 20.67
N TYR A 260 -23.21 21.55 20.67
CA TYR A 260 -22.24 22.57 21.08
C TYR A 260 -21.85 22.44 22.55
N GLN A 261 -22.78 22.10 23.44
CA GLN A 261 -22.45 21.83 24.84
C GLN A 261 -21.50 20.64 24.97
N HIS A 262 -21.76 19.52 24.30
CA HIS A 262 -20.87 18.36 24.32
C HIS A 262 -19.49 18.70 23.76
N TYR A 263 -19.42 19.40 22.63
CA TYR A 263 -18.15 19.83 22.03
C TYR A 263 -17.34 20.72 22.98
N VAL A 264 -17.99 21.65 23.69
CA VAL A 264 -17.32 22.50 24.70
C VAL A 264 -16.83 21.67 25.89
N ILE A 265 -17.59 20.66 26.32
CA ILE A 265 -17.19 19.75 27.40
C ILE A 265 -15.97 18.92 26.97
N GLU A 266 -15.99 18.33 25.77
CA GLU A 266 -14.87 17.56 25.21
C GLU A 266 -13.60 18.42 25.08
N LEU A 267 -13.74 19.65 24.56
CA LEU A 267 -12.61 20.58 24.44
C LEU A 267 -12.04 20.95 25.80
N ASN A 268 -12.89 21.16 26.80
CA ASN A 268 -12.46 21.42 28.19
C ASN A 268 -11.77 20.20 28.81
N GLU A 269 -12.22 18.97 28.50
CA GLU A 269 -11.58 17.74 28.95
C GLU A 269 -10.20 17.56 28.30
N HIS A 270 -10.07 17.81 27.00
CA HIS A 270 -8.78 17.83 26.32
C HIS A 270 -7.85 18.89 26.90
N LEU A 271 -8.34 20.09 27.18
CA LEU A 271 -7.56 21.14 27.81
C LEU A 271 -7.09 20.73 29.21
N LYS A 272 -7.96 20.10 30.01
CA LYS A 272 -7.60 19.57 31.33
C LYS A 272 -6.53 18.48 31.25
N ASN A 273 -6.62 17.58 30.27
CA ASN A 273 -5.63 16.52 30.04
C ASN A 273 -4.27 17.09 29.60
N MET A 274 -4.27 18.11 28.73
CA MET A 274 -3.03 18.79 28.32
C MET A 274 -2.39 19.55 29.49
N VAL A 275 -3.20 20.18 30.35
CA VAL A 275 -2.71 20.85 31.56
C VAL A 275 -2.08 19.85 32.53
N SER A 276 -2.72 18.70 32.80
CA SER A 276 -2.14 17.68 33.70
C SER A 276 -0.87 17.05 33.15
N GLN A 277 -0.77 16.86 31.83
CA GLN A 277 0.47 16.43 31.18
C GLN A 277 1.58 17.47 31.32
N ASN A 278 1.27 18.75 31.11
CA ASN A 278 2.24 19.83 31.30
C ASN A 278 2.70 19.94 32.76
N GLU A 279 1.80 19.76 33.73
CA GLU A 279 2.16 19.70 35.16
C GLU A 279 3.10 18.52 35.47
N SER A 280 2.81 17.33 34.90
CA SER A 280 3.68 16.16 35.07
C SER A 280 5.07 16.37 34.43
N LEU A 281 5.13 16.96 33.24
CA LEU A 281 6.40 17.27 32.58
C LEU A 281 7.18 18.35 33.34
N ALA A 282 6.51 19.38 33.85
CA ALA A 282 7.13 20.39 34.69
C ALA A 282 7.73 19.78 35.97
N GLY A 283 7.00 18.85 36.62
CA GLY A 283 7.52 18.11 37.78
C GLY A 283 8.73 17.24 37.45
N GLU A 284 8.76 16.62 36.27
CA GLU A 284 9.93 15.83 35.84
C GLU A 284 11.14 16.71 35.53
N VAL A 285 10.94 17.88 34.91
CA VAL A 285 12.00 18.86 34.68
C VAL A 285 12.57 19.36 36.02
N GLU A 286 11.72 19.64 37.00
CA GLU A 286 12.16 20.03 38.34
C GLU A 286 12.95 18.90 39.03
N ARG A 287 12.49 17.65 38.90
CA ARG A 287 13.21 16.48 39.44
C ARG A 287 14.58 16.30 38.80
N LEU A 288 14.67 16.44 37.48
CA LEU A 288 15.92 16.37 36.73
C LEU A 288 16.87 17.51 37.10
N SER A 289 16.35 18.74 37.23
CA SER A 289 17.12 19.89 37.67
C SER A 289 17.67 19.71 39.09
N ASN A 290 16.86 19.21 40.03
CA ASN A 290 17.32 18.91 41.38
C ASN A 290 18.41 17.82 41.41
N ARG A 291 18.29 16.81 40.56
CA ARG A 291 19.32 15.77 40.40
C ARG A 291 20.61 16.35 39.82
N GLU A 292 20.52 17.21 38.81
CA GLU A 292 21.68 17.88 38.21
C GLU A 292 22.40 18.73 39.26
N THR A 293 21.68 19.58 40.00
CA THR A 293 22.25 20.38 41.08
C THR A 293 22.96 19.52 42.13
N SER A 294 22.36 18.39 42.54
CA SER A 294 23.00 17.48 43.49
C SER A 294 24.28 16.83 42.96
N LEU A 295 24.34 16.51 41.66
CA LEU A 295 25.55 15.99 41.03
C LEU A 295 26.63 17.07 40.91
N VAL A 296 26.25 18.31 40.59
CA VAL A 296 27.16 19.45 40.57
C VAL A 296 27.76 19.68 41.96
N ASP A 297 26.95 19.63 43.02
CA ASP A 297 27.43 19.75 44.40
C ASP A 297 28.44 18.63 44.73
N GLN A 298 28.15 17.38 44.38
CA GLN A 298 29.06 16.25 44.58
C GLN A 298 30.39 16.41 43.82
N ILE A 299 30.34 16.93 42.59
CA ILE A 299 31.55 17.21 41.80
C ILE A 299 32.37 18.31 42.48
N SER A 300 31.73 19.38 42.94
CA SER A 300 32.41 20.48 43.64
C SER A 300 33.10 19.99 44.93
N ASP A 301 32.47 19.09 45.69
CA ASP A 301 33.08 18.48 46.88
C ASP A 301 34.31 17.63 46.54
N LEU A 302 34.27 16.89 45.42
CA LEU A 302 35.39 16.09 44.95
C LEU A 302 36.55 16.96 44.46
N GLU A 303 36.27 18.05 43.75
CA GLU A 303 37.26 19.03 43.32
C GLU A 303 37.99 19.66 44.50
N ILE A 304 37.26 20.06 45.54
CA ILE A 304 37.84 20.60 46.78
C ILE A 304 38.77 19.56 47.45
N ARG A 305 38.37 18.28 47.52
CA ARG A 305 39.22 17.22 48.10
C ARG A 305 40.50 17.00 47.30
N LEU A 306 40.41 16.99 45.97
CA LEU A 306 41.57 16.83 45.08
C LEU A 306 42.56 18.00 45.24
N GLN A 307 42.04 19.22 45.33
CA GLN A 307 42.86 20.42 45.54
C GLN A 307 43.59 20.37 46.89
N ASN A 308 42.92 19.92 47.96
CA ASN A 308 43.55 19.72 49.27
C ASN A 308 44.66 18.65 49.24
N TYR A 309 44.44 17.53 48.54
CA TYR A 309 45.45 16.48 48.36
C TYR A 309 46.69 16.98 47.61
N SER A 310 46.50 17.77 46.55
CA SER A 310 47.61 18.36 45.78
C SER A 310 48.44 19.36 46.60
N SER A 311 47.78 20.13 47.47
CA SER A 311 48.42 21.08 48.38
C SER A 311 49.28 20.36 49.42
N TYR A 312 48.80 19.22 49.95
CA TYR A 312 49.54 18.40 50.89
C TYR A 312 50.80 17.76 50.27
N ARG A 313 50.71 17.28 49.02
CA ARG A 313 51.85 16.68 48.30
C ARG A 313 52.99 17.66 48.05
N THR A 314 52.67 18.93 47.84
CA THR A 314 53.66 19.99 47.53
C THR A 314 54.50 20.38 48.75
N GLN A 315 53.96 20.26 49.98
CA GLN A 315 54.69 20.59 51.21
C GLN A 315 55.74 19.55 51.64
N VAL A 316 55.61 18.29 51.19
CA VAL A 316 56.50 17.19 51.60
C VAL A 316 57.82 17.17 50.82
N THR A 317 57.87 17.83 49.66
CA THR A 317 59.04 17.82 48.76
C THR A 317 60.15 18.83 49.10
N GLU A 318 59.97 19.74 50.06
CA GLU A 318 60.94 20.83 50.32
C GLU A 318 61.94 20.56 51.48
N THR A 319 61.83 19.46 52.21
CA THR A 319 62.53 19.31 53.52
C THR A 319 63.77 18.40 53.58
N SER A 320 64.35 17.92 52.47
CA SER A 320 65.48 16.95 52.56
C SER A 320 66.68 17.24 51.64
N THR A 321 67.54 18.18 52.04
CA THR A 321 68.92 18.27 51.52
C THR A 321 69.91 18.75 52.59
N SER A 322 70.50 17.85 53.38
CA SER A 322 71.84 18.06 53.94
C SER A 322 72.48 16.84 54.60
N ARG A 323 73.80 16.72 54.36
CA ARG A 323 74.87 16.03 55.11
C ARG A 323 75.26 14.58 54.75
N ASN A 324 76.30 14.55 53.93
CA ASN A 324 77.35 13.53 53.82
C ASN A 324 78.23 13.51 55.08
N ASN A 325 78.49 12.32 55.62
CA ASN A 325 79.76 11.85 56.20
C ASN A 325 79.53 10.43 56.74
N ASN A 326 80.18 9.42 56.14
CA ASN A 326 80.68 8.18 56.74
C ASN A 326 81.04 7.21 55.60
N SER A 327 82.32 7.06 55.26
CA SER A 327 82.77 6.30 54.08
C SER A 327 82.67 4.77 54.22
N ASP A 328 82.58 4.24 55.45
CA ASP A 328 82.38 2.81 55.69
C ASP A 328 80.90 2.47 55.89
N ASP A 329 80.13 3.36 56.53
CA ASP A 329 78.67 3.31 56.41
C ASP A 329 78.25 3.53 54.97
N PHE A 330 78.94 4.33 54.15
CA PHE A 330 78.58 4.50 52.73
C PHE A 330 78.66 3.20 51.96
N LYS A 331 79.62 2.30 52.25
CA LYS A 331 79.67 0.98 51.62
C LYS A 331 78.61 0.03 52.15
N GLU A 332 78.34 0.04 53.46
CA GLU A 332 77.28 -0.80 54.04
C GLU A 332 75.87 -0.29 53.67
N LEU A 333 75.72 1.03 53.60
CA LEU A 333 74.53 1.75 53.15
C LEU A 333 74.40 1.66 51.63
N GLN A 334 75.49 1.58 50.86
CA GLN A 334 75.46 1.33 49.42
C GLN A 334 75.09 -0.12 49.11
N ASN A 335 75.56 -1.09 49.91
CA ASN A 335 75.10 -2.47 49.82
C ASN A 335 73.62 -2.59 50.24
N LYS A 336 73.21 -1.95 51.34
CA LYS A 336 71.79 -1.90 51.74
C LYS A 336 70.95 -1.13 50.73
N TYR A 337 71.48 -0.10 50.07
CA TYR A 337 70.84 0.68 49.01
C TYR A 337 70.73 -0.14 47.73
N GLU A 338 71.73 -0.94 47.35
CA GLU A 338 71.63 -1.89 46.24
C GLU A 338 70.63 -2.99 46.54
N GLU A 339 70.59 -3.49 47.78
CA GLU A 339 69.63 -4.52 48.19
C GLU A 339 68.20 -3.98 48.28
N THR A 340 68.02 -2.75 48.78
CA THR A 340 66.72 -2.06 48.72
C THR A 340 66.37 -1.68 47.30
N SER A 341 67.31 -1.25 46.46
CA SER A 341 67.09 -0.94 45.04
C SER A 341 66.67 -2.19 44.27
N LYS A 342 67.28 -3.34 44.53
CA LYS A 342 66.84 -4.64 43.99
C LYS A 342 65.42 -4.99 44.44
N LYS A 343 65.12 -4.86 45.74
CA LYS A 343 63.76 -5.09 46.26
C LYS A 343 62.75 -4.10 45.68
N LEU A 344 63.15 -2.84 45.43
CA LEU A 344 62.31 -1.80 44.84
C LEU A 344 62.10 -2.05 43.35
N CYS A 345 63.10 -2.57 42.64
CA CYS A 345 63.01 -3.02 41.25
C CYS A 345 62.10 -4.26 41.13
N GLU A 346 62.25 -5.25 42.02
CA GLU A 346 61.34 -6.41 42.08
C GLU A 346 59.90 -6.00 42.42
N LEU A 347 59.73 -5.04 43.33
CA LEU A 347 58.42 -4.51 43.67
C LEU A 347 57.83 -3.69 42.53
N SER A 348 58.64 -2.89 41.83
CA SER A 348 58.24 -2.15 40.62
C SER A 348 57.78 -3.10 39.52
N ASN A 349 58.53 -4.18 39.26
CA ASN A 349 58.14 -5.19 38.28
C ASN A 349 56.84 -5.90 38.67
N LYS A 350 56.61 -6.15 39.96
CA LYS A 350 55.33 -6.69 40.45
C LYS A 350 54.17 -5.70 40.28
N TYR A 351 54.41 -4.41 40.50
CA TYR A 351 53.40 -3.37 40.25
C TYR A 351 53.10 -3.24 38.75
N GLU A 352 54.09 -3.35 37.88
CA GLU A 352 53.92 -3.33 36.42
C GLU A 352 53.17 -4.58 35.93
N GLN A 353 53.43 -5.75 36.52
CA GLN A 353 52.64 -6.98 36.28
C GLN A 353 51.20 -6.85 36.78
N LEU A 354 50.98 -6.21 37.93
CA LEU A 354 49.64 -5.92 38.43
C LEU A 354 48.91 -4.89 37.57
N GLU A 355 49.62 -3.88 37.05
CA GLU A 355 49.08 -2.86 36.17
C GLU A 355 48.69 -3.43 34.81
N THR A 356 49.53 -4.28 34.21
CA THR A 356 49.19 -5.01 32.98
C THR A 356 47.98 -5.92 33.17
N LEU A 357 47.93 -6.69 34.28
CA LEU A 357 46.76 -7.52 34.60
C LEU A 357 45.49 -6.67 34.86
N ASN A 358 45.62 -5.52 35.51
CA ASN A 358 44.50 -4.62 35.75
C ASN A 358 43.99 -4.00 34.43
N ASN A 359 44.89 -3.65 33.52
CA ASN A 359 44.56 -3.16 32.18
C ASN A 359 43.86 -4.25 31.34
N GLU A 360 44.31 -5.50 31.42
CA GLU A 360 43.62 -6.64 30.79
C GLU A 360 42.22 -6.88 31.37
N ASN A 361 42.05 -6.76 32.69
CA ASN A 361 40.75 -6.87 33.34
C ASN A 361 39.83 -5.70 32.94
N ILE A 362 40.34 -4.48 32.84
CA ILE A 362 39.59 -3.32 32.33
C ILE A 362 39.16 -3.53 30.88
N ALA A 363 40.02 -4.09 30.03
CA ALA A 363 39.66 -4.44 28.65
C ALA A 363 38.54 -5.48 28.59
N LYS A 364 38.64 -6.55 29.39
CA LYS A 364 37.57 -7.56 29.51
C LYS A 364 36.25 -6.98 30.03
N ILE A 365 36.30 -6.07 31.00
CA ILE A 365 35.10 -5.39 31.52
C ILE A 365 34.45 -4.56 30.41
N LYS A 366 35.24 -3.78 29.64
CA LYS A 366 34.73 -3.00 28.51
C LYS A 366 34.10 -3.88 27.42
N ASP A 367 34.70 -5.04 27.13
CA ASP A 367 34.14 -5.98 26.16
C ASP A 367 32.83 -6.61 26.66
N LEU A 368 32.74 -6.93 27.96
CA LEU A 368 31.51 -7.42 28.58
C LEU A 368 30.40 -6.35 28.62
N GLU A 369 30.74 -5.09 28.90
CA GLU A 369 29.81 -3.96 28.84
C GLU A 369 29.28 -3.76 27.42
N LYS A 370 30.16 -3.82 26.42
CA LYS A 370 29.76 -3.69 25.01
C LYS A 370 28.84 -4.83 24.55
N ASN A 371 29.11 -6.06 25.01
CA ASN A 371 28.23 -7.20 24.74
C ASN A 371 26.87 -7.02 25.42
N LYS A 372 26.85 -6.58 26.69
CA LYS A 372 25.62 -6.32 27.44
C LYS A 372 24.78 -5.20 26.81
N ASP A 373 25.42 -4.14 26.30
CA ASP A 373 24.75 -3.07 25.57
C ASP A 373 24.17 -3.54 24.23
N SER A 374 24.86 -4.46 23.55
CA SER A 374 24.35 -5.05 22.29
C SER A 374 23.16 -5.97 22.53
N GLU A 375 23.16 -6.71 23.65
CA GLU A 375 22.08 -7.60 24.07
C GLU A 375 20.84 -6.81 24.52
N ALA A 376 21.04 -5.74 25.31
CA ALA A 376 19.97 -4.82 25.69
C ALA A 376 19.31 -4.13 24.49
N LYS A 377 20.09 -3.74 23.47
CA LYS A 377 19.56 -3.18 22.21
C LYS A 377 18.75 -4.20 21.42
N LEU A 378 19.17 -5.47 21.39
CA LEU A 378 18.40 -6.53 20.73
C LEU A 378 17.08 -6.81 21.46
N GLU A 379 17.08 -6.83 22.79
CA GLU A 379 15.85 -6.94 23.59
C GLU A 379 14.92 -5.74 23.37
N GLU A 380 15.44 -4.52 23.35
CA GLU A 380 14.65 -3.30 23.11
C GLU A 380 14.05 -3.27 21.69
N ILE A 381 14.81 -3.69 20.67
CA ILE A 381 14.30 -3.83 19.30
C ILE A 381 13.22 -4.92 19.23
N SER A 382 13.39 -6.04 19.96
CA SER A 382 12.40 -7.11 20.00
C SER A 382 11.09 -6.69 20.68
N LEU A 383 11.17 -5.93 21.78
CA LEU A 383 10.03 -5.36 22.48
C LEU A 383 9.33 -4.29 21.65
N SER A 384 10.09 -3.42 20.98
CA SER A 384 9.53 -2.41 20.09
C SER A 384 8.80 -3.04 18.90
N LYS A 385 9.37 -4.09 18.30
CA LYS A 385 8.73 -4.85 17.22
C LYS A 385 7.46 -5.56 17.69
N LEU A 386 7.50 -6.23 18.84
CA LEU A 386 6.31 -6.85 19.45
C LEU A 386 5.21 -5.81 19.72
N ASN A 387 5.57 -4.64 20.26
CA ASN A 387 4.62 -3.56 20.52
C ASN A 387 4.02 -3.00 19.22
N ALA A 388 4.81 -2.90 18.15
CA ALA A 388 4.33 -2.49 16.83
C ALA A 388 3.37 -3.53 16.23
N ASP A 389 3.67 -4.82 16.36
CA ASP A 389 2.81 -5.92 15.90
C ASP A 389 1.48 -5.94 16.69
N ILE A 390 1.52 -5.78 18.02
CA ILE A 390 0.32 -5.68 18.87
C ILE A 390 -0.53 -4.45 18.51
N ALA A 391 0.10 -3.29 18.27
CA ALA A 391 -0.61 -2.08 17.86
C ALA A 391 -1.25 -2.23 16.48
N SER A 392 -0.54 -2.85 15.53
CA SER A 392 -1.05 -3.19 14.20
C SER A 392 -2.23 -4.15 14.28
N ASP A 393 -2.13 -5.23 15.05
CA ASP A 393 -3.20 -6.21 15.23
C ASP A 393 -4.42 -5.60 15.93
N LYS A 394 -4.22 -4.69 16.89
CA LYS A 394 -5.30 -3.94 17.51
C LYS A 394 -6.05 -3.07 16.49
N ILE A 395 -5.33 -2.38 15.60
CA ILE A 395 -5.93 -1.58 14.53
C ILE A 395 -6.65 -2.47 13.52
N ALA A 396 -6.07 -3.61 13.16
CA ALA A 396 -6.70 -4.58 12.26
C ALA A 396 -7.99 -5.15 12.85
N ALA A 397 -7.98 -5.53 14.14
CA ALA A 397 -9.16 -5.99 14.87
C ALA A 397 -10.22 -4.89 15.01
N GLN A 398 -9.82 -3.64 15.28
CA GLN A 398 -10.74 -2.51 15.32
C GLN A 398 -11.38 -2.27 13.94
N LYS A 399 -10.60 -2.29 12.86
CA LYS A 399 -11.11 -2.15 11.50
C LYS A 399 -12.06 -3.29 11.11
N ALA A 400 -11.74 -4.53 11.50
CA ALA A 400 -12.61 -5.68 11.26
C ALA A 400 -13.93 -5.60 12.05
N THR A 401 -13.88 -5.15 13.31
CA THR A 401 -15.10 -4.97 14.12
C THR A 401 -15.97 -3.82 13.61
N GLU A 402 -15.36 -2.74 13.12
CA GLU A 402 -16.06 -1.64 12.47
C GLU A 402 -16.70 -2.06 11.13
N GLN A 403 -15.99 -2.81 10.29
CA GLN A 403 -16.57 -3.40 9.08
C GLN A 403 -17.73 -4.35 9.38
N ASN A 404 -17.61 -5.19 10.41
CA ASN A 404 -18.71 -6.05 10.85
C ASN A 404 -19.91 -5.26 11.38
N LYS A 405 -19.67 -4.11 12.03
CA LYS A 405 -20.73 -3.20 12.47
C LYS A 405 -21.45 -2.57 11.28
N ILE A 406 -20.71 -2.13 10.26
CA ILE A 406 -21.27 -1.59 9.02
C ILE A 406 -22.09 -2.66 8.29
N LEU A 407 -21.54 -3.86 8.09
CA LEU A 407 -22.25 -4.98 7.45
C LEU A 407 -23.54 -5.35 8.19
N LYS A 408 -23.53 -5.34 9.53
CA LYS A 408 -24.75 -5.55 10.32
C LYS A 408 -25.77 -4.42 10.12
N GLN A 409 -25.32 -3.18 10.06
CA GLN A 409 -26.19 -2.03 9.79
C GLN A 409 -26.80 -2.11 8.38
N ASP A 410 -26.00 -2.44 7.38
CA ASP A 410 -26.45 -2.60 6.00
C ASP A 410 -27.43 -3.76 5.87
N MET A 411 -27.19 -4.87 6.59
CA MET A 411 -28.13 -5.98 6.63
C MET A 411 -29.45 -5.60 7.29
N GLN A 412 -29.41 -4.86 8.39
CA GLN A 412 -30.61 -4.38 9.04
C GLN A 412 -31.37 -3.37 8.16
N ASN A 413 -30.66 -2.46 7.46
CA ASN A 413 -31.27 -1.54 6.50
C ASN A 413 -31.95 -2.29 5.33
N LEU A 414 -31.32 -3.37 4.83
CA LEU A 414 -31.89 -4.21 3.79
C LEU A 414 -33.13 -4.98 4.29
N GLU A 415 -33.08 -5.50 5.52
CA GLU A 415 -34.24 -6.12 6.16
C GLU A 415 -35.39 -5.13 6.32
N ASP A 416 -35.12 -3.91 6.79
CA ASP A 416 -36.11 -2.84 6.93
C ASP A 416 -36.70 -2.43 5.57
N ALA A 417 -35.86 -2.30 4.54
CA ALA A 417 -36.30 -2.02 3.18
C ALA A 417 -37.16 -3.17 2.62
N PHE A 418 -36.80 -4.43 2.91
CA PHE A 418 -37.57 -5.59 2.50
C PHE A 418 -38.93 -5.67 3.19
N VAL A 419 -38.98 -5.39 4.50
CA VAL A 419 -40.24 -5.32 5.26
C VAL A 419 -41.11 -4.18 4.73
N LYS A 420 -40.54 -3.00 4.47
CA LYS A 420 -41.26 -1.87 3.89
C LYS A 420 -41.80 -2.19 2.50
N MET A 421 -40.97 -2.74 1.60
CA MET A 421 -41.41 -3.13 0.26
C MET A 421 -42.48 -4.23 0.31
N SER A 422 -42.37 -5.18 1.24
CA SER A 422 -43.38 -6.23 1.44
C SER A 422 -44.71 -5.63 1.93
N LYS A 423 -44.64 -4.66 2.85
CA LYS A 423 -45.81 -3.92 3.32
C LYS A 423 -46.46 -3.10 2.21
N ASP A 424 -45.67 -2.35 1.44
CA ASP A 424 -46.14 -1.54 0.31
C ASP A 424 -46.74 -2.45 -0.78
N LYS A 425 -46.13 -3.61 -1.06
CA LYS A 425 -46.68 -4.62 -1.98
C LYS A 425 -48.01 -5.17 -1.49
N LEU A 426 -48.15 -5.43 -0.19
CA LEU A 426 -49.42 -5.86 0.40
C LEU A 426 -50.48 -4.76 0.25
N GLU A 427 -50.17 -3.52 0.62
CA GLU A 427 -51.10 -2.38 0.52
C GLU A 427 -51.53 -2.11 -0.93
N LEU A 428 -50.60 -2.16 -1.88
CA LEU A 428 -50.91 -2.04 -3.31
C LEU A 428 -51.79 -3.19 -3.81
N THR A 429 -51.54 -4.42 -3.33
CA THR A 429 -52.36 -5.59 -3.69
C THR A 429 -53.77 -5.47 -3.10
N GLU A 430 -53.90 -4.99 -1.87
CA GLU A 430 -55.19 -4.71 -1.23
C GLU A 430 -55.95 -3.61 -1.97
N LYS A 431 -55.31 -2.47 -2.27
CA LYS A 431 -55.90 -1.40 -3.09
C LYS A 431 -56.33 -1.90 -4.47
N LEU A 432 -55.49 -2.70 -5.13
CA LEU A 432 -55.82 -3.29 -6.43
C LEU A 432 -57.02 -4.25 -6.32
N SER A 433 -57.12 -5.03 -5.25
CA SER A 433 -58.26 -5.91 -5.02
C SER A 433 -59.56 -5.14 -4.74
N ALA A 434 -59.47 -4.04 -3.99
CA ALA A 434 -60.58 -3.14 -3.71
C ALA A 434 -61.07 -2.43 -4.98
N GLU A 435 -60.16 -1.91 -5.81
CA GLU A 435 -60.49 -1.32 -7.12
C GLU A 435 -61.11 -2.34 -8.07
N LYS A 436 -60.60 -3.58 -8.11
CA LYS A 436 -61.22 -4.66 -8.89
C LYS A 436 -62.63 -4.99 -8.40
N PHE A 437 -62.88 -4.97 -7.09
CA PHE A 437 -64.21 -5.18 -6.53
C PHE A 437 -65.15 -4.02 -6.90
N LEU A 438 -64.71 -2.78 -6.75
CA LEU A 438 -65.48 -1.60 -7.12
C LEU A 438 -65.80 -1.58 -8.62
N ASN A 439 -64.84 -1.94 -9.47
CA ASN A 439 -65.05 -2.03 -10.92
C ASN A 439 -66.10 -3.10 -11.28
N ARG A 440 -66.07 -4.27 -10.62
CA ARG A 440 -67.14 -5.28 -10.78
C ARG A 440 -68.50 -4.74 -10.34
N GLU A 441 -68.57 -4.05 -9.21
CA GLU A 441 -69.81 -3.45 -8.72
C GLU A 441 -70.35 -2.38 -9.69
N LEU A 442 -69.48 -1.51 -10.21
CA LEU A 442 -69.83 -0.51 -11.21
C LEU A 442 -70.30 -1.16 -12.51
N THR A 443 -69.65 -2.23 -12.95
CA THR A 443 -70.05 -2.99 -14.14
C THR A 443 -71.46 -3.57 -13.97
N ILE A 444 -71.77 -4.13 -12.80
CA ILE A 444 -73.12 -4.63 -12.49
C ILE A 444 -74.14 -3.49 -12.50
N LYS A 445 -73.85 -2.35 -11.85
CA LYS A 445 -74.74 -1.18 -11.84
C LYS A 445 -74.96 -0.61 -13.25
N LEU A 446 -73.94 -0.63 -14.10
CA LEU A 446 -74.04 -0.19 -15.49
C LEU A 446 -74.95 -1.13 -16.28
N ALA A 447 -74.78 -2.46 -16.13
CA ALA A 447 -75.66 -3.45 -16.73
C ALA A 447 -77.13 -3.29 -16.27
N ASP A 448 -77.38 -3.07 -14.97
CA ASP A 448 -78.73 -2.81 -14.44
C ASP A 448 -79.35 -1.53 -15.01
N ALA A 449 -78.55 -0.48 -15.20
CA ALA A 449 -79.01 0.78 -15.79
C ALA A 449 -79.33 0.63 -17.28
N GLU A 450 -78.50 -0.12 -18.02
CA GLU A 450 -78.77 -0.47 -19.42
C GLU A 450 -80.05 -1.30 -19.57
N GLU A 451 -80.31 -2.24 -18.68
CA GLU A 451 -81.55 -3.03 -18.68
C GLU A 451 -82.76 -2.14 -18.42
N LYS A 452 -82.71 -1.26 -17.40
CA LYS A 452 -83.77 -0.27 -17.15
C LYS A 452 -84.01 0.67 -18.33
N ALA A 453 -82.95 1.11 -19.01
CA ALA A 453 -83.07 1.95 -20.20
C ALA A 453 -83.72 1.20 -21.37
N LYS A 454 -83.36 -0.07 -21.60
CA LYS A 454 -84.01 -0.95 -22.58
C LYS A 454 -85.49 -1.13 -22.25
N ASP A 455 -85.84 -1.39 -20.99
CA ASP A 455 -87.22 -1.50 -20.54
C ASP A 455 -88.03 -0.22 -20.78
N MET A 456 -87.46 0.95 -20.48
CA MET A 456 -88.09 2.24 -20.76
C MET A 456 -88.30 2.45 -22.26
N LEU A 457 -87.32 2.09 -23.10
CA LEU A 457 -87.42 2.18 -24.55
C LEU A 457 -88.51 1.25 -25.10
N ILE A 458 -88.66 0.03 -24.56
CA ILE A 458 -89.75 -0.88 -24.92
C ILE A 458 -91.10 -0.26 -24.53
N LYS A 459 -91.23 0.30 -23.31
CA LYS A 459 -92.45 0.97 -22.85
C LYS A 459 -92.80 2.19 -23.72
N LEU A 460 -91.79 2.97 -24.13
CA LEU A 460 -91.97 4.13 -24.99
C LEU A 460 -92.44 3.70 -26.39
N LYS A 461 -91.81 2.70 -27.00
CA LYS A 461 -92.28 2.11 -28.27
C LYS A 461 -93.72 1.58 -28.18
N ALA A 462 -94.09 0.95 -27.07
CA ALA A 462 -95.47 0.51 -26.85
C ALA A 462 -96.44 1.70 -26.78
N LYS A 463 -96.05 2.79 -26.09
CA LYS A 463 -96.85 4.03 -26.02
C LYS A 463 -96.96 4.74 -27.37
N ASP A 464 -95.89 4.78 -28.15
CA ASP A 464 -95.92 5.31 -29.52
C ASP A 464 -96.86 4.50 -30.41
N SER A 465 -96.84 3.16 -30.29
CA SER A 465 -97.78 2.32 -31.04
C SER A 465 -99.25 2.57 -30.65
N GLU A 466 -99.52 2.83 -29.36
CA GLU A 466 -100.85 3.19 -28.86
C GLU A 466 -101.29 4.57 -29.37
N MET A 467 -100.37 5.54 -29.39
CA MET A 467 -100.58 6.88 -29.94
C MET A 467 -100.88 6.83 -31.44
N ILE A 468 -100.10 6.07 -32.22
CA ILE A 468 -100.34 5.87 -33.66
C ILE A 468 -101.72 5.22 -33.87
N ARG A 469 -102.10 4.23 -33.06
CA ARG A 469 -103.42 3.59 -33.12
C ARG A 469 -104.54 4.59 -32.83
N LEU A 470 -104.40 5.42 -31.79
CA LEU A 470 -105.36 6.46 -31.43
C LEU A 470 -105.47 7.53 -32.52
N GLN A 471 -104.35 7.99 -33.07
CA GLN A 471 -104.31 8.97 -34.14
C GLN A 471 -104.96 8.43 -35.42
N SER A 472 -104.72 7.15 -35.75
CA SER A 472 -105.37 6.48 -36.88
C SER A 472 -106.88 6.37 -36.69
N SER A 473 -107.32 6.01 -35.47
CA SER A 473 -108.75 5.98 -35.10
C SER A 473 -109.40 7.37 -35.20
N TYR A 474 -108.71 8.41 -34.73
CA TYR A 474 -109.16 9.80 -34.81
C TYR A 474 -109.30 10.26 -36.26
N ARG A 475 -108.29 10.00 -37.09
CA ARG A 475 -108.32 10.30 -38.54
C ARG A 475 -109.45 9.56 -39.25
N GLN A 476 -109.71 8.30 -38.88
CA GLN A 476 -110.85 7.55 -39.42
C GLN A 476 -112.19 8.16 -39.00
N MET A 477 -112.33 8.61 -37.75
CA MET A 477 -113.51 9.33 -37.26
C MET A 477 -113.73 10.65 -38.01
N GLU A 478 -112.67 11.43 -38.25
CA GLU A 478 -112.74 12.67 -39.05
C GLU A 478 -113.21 12.41 -40.48
N ILE A 479 -112.71 11.34 -41.13
CA ILE A 479 -113.16 10.93 -42.46
C ILE A 479 -114.64 10.56 -42.43
N ASN A 480 -115.08 9.78 -41.43
CA ASN A 480 -116.47 9.39 -41.26
C ASN A 480 -117.39 10.61 -41.06
N LEU A 481 -116.98 11.58 -40.23
CA LEU A 481 -117.72 12.84 -40.02
C LEU A 481 -117.79 13.68 -41.29
N ARG A 482 -116.67 13.81 -42.02
CA ARG A 482 -116.62 14.55 -43.29
C ARG A 482 -117.51 13.88 -44.35
N ASN A 483 -117.56 12.54 -44.39
CA ASN A 483 -118.45 11.81 -45.30
C ASN A 483 -119.93 11.95 -44.90
N ALA A 484 -120.26 11.92 -43.60
CA ALA A 484 -121.61 12.21 -43.12
C ALA A 484 -122.06 13.65 -43.45
N ALA A 485 -121.15 14.63 -43.38
CA ALA A 485 -121.43 16.01 -43.81
C ALA A 485 -121.72 16.10 -45.31
N LYS A 486 -120.93 15.42 -46.16
CA LYS A 486 -121.16 15.34 -47.62
C LYS A 486 -122.45 14.61 -47.98
N SER A 487 -122.85 13.59 -47.22
CA SER A 487 -124.15 12.94 -47.38
C SER A 487 -125.33 13.85 -46.98
N ASN A 488 -125.12 14.80 -46.08
CA ASN A 488 -126.12 15.83 -45.75
C ASN A 488 -126.16 16.99 -46.77
N GLU A 489 -125.03 17.30 -47.44
CA GLU A 489 -124.98 18.28 -48.54
C GLU A 489 -125.61 17.72 -49.83
N SER A 490 -125.34 16.46 -50.19
CA SER A 490 -125.98 15.80 -51.34
C SER A 490 -127.48 15.51 -51.19
N ALA A 491 -128.03 15.62 -49.97
CA ALA A 491 -129.47 15.61 -49.73
C ALA A 491 -130.14 17.01 -49.85
N ASN A 492 -129.33 18.09 -49.92
CA ASN A 492 -129.80 19.47 -50.04
C ASN A 492 -129.55 20.11 -51.42
N ASP A 493 -128.73 19.49 -52.28
CA ASP A 493 -128.33 20.05 -53.60
C ASP A 493 -129.29 19.75 -54.79
N ASP A 494 -130.44 19.08 -54.57
CA ASP A 494 -131.48 18.90 -55.60
C ASP A 494 -132.58 19.99 -55.60
N ILE A 495 -132.41 21.08 -54.84
CA ILE A 495 -133.37 22.21 -54.83
C ILE A 495 -132.65 23.55 -55.04
N SER A 496 -132.63 23.97 -56.30
CA SER A 496 -132.62 25.35 -56.82
C SER A 496 -131.34 25.86 -57.51
N ASN A 497 -131.42 25.73 -58.83
CA ASN A 497 -130.73 26.48 -59.88
C ASN A 497 -130.79 28.02 -59.73
N GLU A 498 -129.78 28.64 -60.36
CA GLU A 498 -129.73 29.98 -60.98
C GLU A 498 -129.57 31.22 -60.09
N ILE A 499 -128.40 31.89 -60.19
CA ILE A 499 -128.19 33.17 -60.90
C ILE A 499 -126.70 33.61 -60.80
N SER A 500 -126.17 34.06 -61.96
CA SER A 500 -125.08 35.02 -62.31
C SER A 500 -124.06 35.51 -61.25
N GLU A 501 -122.85 36.00 -61.52
CA GLU A 501 -122.09 36.44 -62.70
C GLU A 501 -120.65 36.74 -62.20
N CYS A 502 -119.66 36.71 -63.09
CA CYS A 502 -118.41 37.50 -63.06
C CYS A 502 -117.48 37.51 -61.82
N GLU A 503 -116.30 36.90 -61.91
CA GLU A 503 -114.98 37.59 -62.02
C GLU A 503 -113.80 36.61 -61.80
N LYS A 504 -112.74 36.79 -62.61
CA LYS A 504 -111.40 36.16 -62.56
C LYS A 504 -110.48 37.02 -61.64
N PRO A 505 -109.18 36.72 -61.38
CA PRO A 505 -108.40 35.45 -61.30
C PRO A 505 -107.29 35.43 -60.18
N LEU A 506 -106.47 34.36 -60.21
CA LEU A 506 -105.00 34.29 -59.99
C LEU A 506 -104.39 34.15 -58.57
N ASP A 507 -103.42 33.20 -58.52
CA ASP A 507 -102.24 33.07 -57.64
C ASP A 507 -102.42 32.63 -56.17
N SER A 508 -101.55 31.79 -55.56
CA SER A 508 -100.34 31.06 -55.96
C SER A 508 -99.83 30.25 -54.73
N LYS A 509 -98.90 29.30 -54.97
CA LYS A 509 -97.92 28.69 -54.03
C LYS A 509 -98.43 27.64 -53.00
N ILE A 510 -97.69 26.61 -52.59
CA ILE A 510 -96.38 25.97 -52.91
C ILE A 510 -96.36 24.62 -52.14
N ASP A 511 -95.65 23.63 -52.70
CA ASP A 511 -94.96 22.45 -52.11
C ASP A 511 -95.57 21.60 -50.97
N CYS A 512 -95.57 20.27 -51.15
CA CYS A 512 -94.50 19.42 -50.61
C CYS A 512 -94.68 17.94 -51.00
N LEU A 513 -93.59 17.37 -51.53
CA LEU A 513 -93.31 15.95 -51.71
C LEU A 513 -93.09 15.24 -50.38
N GLN A 514 -93.36 13.93 -50.34
CA GLN A 514 -92.45 12.82 -49.96
C GLN A 514 -93.25 11.59 -49.50
N THR A 515 -93.30 10.52 -50.30
CA THR A 515 -92.39 9.34 -50.44
C THR A 515 -92.76 8.17 -49.54
N ASP A 516 -92.90 7.03 -50.21
CA ASP A 516 -93.05 5.67 -49.69
C ASP A 516 -91.84 5.24 -48.87
N ASP A 517 -92.08 4.39 -47.86
CA ASP A 517 -91.06 3.52 -47.29
C ASP A 517 -91.62 2.10 -47.11
N THR A 518 -90.98 1.16 -47.80
CA THR A 518 -90.97 -0.27 -47.52
C THR A 518 -89.50 -0.63 -47.36
N GLU A 519 -89.08 -1.25 -46.25
CA GLU A 519 -88.24 -2.47 -46.27
C GLU A 519 -87.75 -2.95 -44.89
N ILE A 520 -87.37 -4.23 -44.92
CA ILE A 520 -86.95 -5.12 -43.85
C ILE A 520 -85.42 -5.36 -43.98
N CYS A 521 -84.75 -5.50 -42.82
CA CYS A 521 -83.52 -6.26 -42.50
C CYS A 521 -82.11 -5.83 -42.95
N LEU A 522 -81.22 -5.86 -41.93
CA LEU A 522 -79.86 -6.44 -41.84
C LEU A 522 -78.80 -5.87 -42.81
N ASN A 523 -77.63 -5.38 -42.38
CA ASN A 523 -76.65 -6.10 -41.56
C ASN A 523 -75.48 -5.16 -41.20
N GLN A 524 -74.92 -5.38 -40.01
CA GLN A 524 -73.49 -5.41 -39.64
C GLN A 524 -72.49 -4.32 -40.07
N ASN A 525 -71.75 -3.87 -39.04
CA ASN A 525 -70.36 -3.39 -39.01
C ASN A 525 -70.09 -1.87 -39.04
N ASP A 526 -69.86 -1.38 -37.82
CA ASP A 526 -68.56 -0.89 -37.34
C ASP A 526 -67.97 0.42 -37.88
N VAL A 527 -67.62 1.24 -36.89
CA VAL A 527 -66.63 2.33 -36.88
C VAL A 527 -67.01 3.64 -37.57
N CYS A 528 -67.48 4.51 -36.69
CA CYS A 528 -67.55 5.96 -36.79
C CYS A 528 -66.24 6.58 -37.30
N LYS A 529 -66.26 7.17 -38.50
CA LYS A 529 -65.42 8.31 -38.89
C LYS A 529 -66.26 9.32 -39.66
N HIS A 530 -66.34 10.50 -39.09
CA HIS A 530 -67.02 11.67 -39.60
C HIS A 530 -66.10 12.37 -40.62
N GLU A 531 -66.41 12.32 -41.91
CA GLU A 531 -65.96 13.31 -42.90
C GLU A 531 -67.14 13.65 -43.82
N VAL A 532 -67.72 14.85 -43.62
CA VAL A 532 -68.61 15.48 -44.58
C VAL A 532 -67.74 16.33 -45.51
N LEU A 533 -67.59 15.88 -46.75
CA LEU A 533 -67.29 16.73 -47.90
C LEU A 533 -68.62 17.11 -48.56
N VAL A 534 -68.98 18.40 -48.49
CA VAL A 534 -69.91 19.01 -49.46
C VAL A 534 -69.18 20.14 -50.15
N ASN A 535 -69.01 19.98 -51.46
CA ASN A 535 -68.48 20.98 -52.36
C ASN A 535 -69.66 21.52 -53.21
N ASN A 536 -69.88 22.85 -53.20
CA ASN A 536 -69.96 23.70 -54.40
C ASN A 536 -70.79 24.98 -54.17
N GLY A 537 -70.19 26.17 -54.44
CA GLY A 537 -70.99 27.38 -54.68
C GLY A 537 -70.36 28.79 -54.58
N LYS A 538 -69.17 29.04 -55.14
CA LYS A 538 -68.66 30.36 -55.65
C LYS A 538 -68.70 31.63 -54.75
N LYS A 539 -67.53 31.95 -54.17
CA LYS A 539 -66.87 33.27 -54.14
C LYS A 539 -65.34 33.05 -54.06
N PRO A 540 -64.49 33.81 -54.77
CA PRO A 540 -63.05 33.56 -54.80
C PRO A 540 -62.39 34.25 -53.59
N ASP A 541 -62.63 33.72 -52.39
CA ASP A 541 -61.99 34.15 -51.16
C ASP A 541 -61.15 32.99 -50.60
N ILE A 542 -59.84 33.12 -50.71
CA ILE A 542 -58.74 32.74 -49.78
C ILE A 542 -59.13 31.87 -48.55
N LEU A 543 -59.80 30.73 -48.73
CA LEU A 543 -60.17 29.84 -47.61
C LEU A 543 -59.74 28.38 -47.80
N ILE A 544 -59.51 27.92 -49.03
CA ILE A 544 -59.05 26.55 -49.32
C ILE A 544 -57.57 26.33 -48.92
N ALA A 545 -56.81 27.41 -48.72
CA ALA A 545 -55.39 27.34 -48.33
C ALA A 545 -55.17 27.12 -46.82
N LYS A 546 -56.15 27.44 -45.95
CA LYS A 546 -55.95 27.34 -44.49
C LYS A 546 -56.14 25.91 -43.98
N ASP A 547 -57.17 25.20 -44.43
CA ASP A 547 -57.45 23.84 -43.96
C ASP A 547 -56.43 22.81 -44.48
N ASP A 548 -55.99 22.93 -45.74
CA ASP A 548 -54.93 22.08 -46.29
C ASP A 548 -53.55 22.38 -45.65
N ALA A 549 -53.27 23.65 -45.34
CA ALA A 549 -52.09 24.02 -44.56
C ALA A 549 -52.16 23.50 -43.11
N MET A 550 -53.35 23.49 -42.50
CA MET A 550 -53.56 22.97 -41.15
C MET A 550 -53.42 21.45 -41.10
N LYS A 551 -53.92 20.71 -42.10
CA LYS A 551 -53.71 19.27 -42.24
C LYS A 551 -52.24 18.91 -42.43
N LYS A 552 -51.52 19.61 -43.32
CA LYS A 552 -50.06 19.41 -43.52
C LYS A 552 -49.25 19.75 -42.27
N LEU A 553 -49.66 20.78 -41.53
CA LEU A 553 -49.04 21.15 -40.26
C LEU A 553 -49.30 20.07 -39.20
N GLN A 554 -50.52 19.54 -39.11
CA GLN A 554 -50.89 18.45 -38.21
C GLN A 554 -50.10 17.17 -38.53
N GLU A 555 -49.97 16.81 -39.80
CA GLU A 555 -49.18 15.65 -40.24
C GLU A 555 -47.70 15.83 -39.90
N ARG A 556 -47.15 17.03 -40.09
CA ARG A 556 -45.77 17.35 -39.69
C ARG A 556 -45.58 17.30 -38.17
N PHE A 557 -46.53 17.78 -37.39
CA PHE A 557 -46.48 17.68 -35.92
C PHE A 557 -46.58 16.24 -35.44
N LEU A 558 -47.47 15.42 -36.02
CA LEU A 558 -47.57 14.00 -35.72
C LEU A 558 -46.27 13.26 -36.06
N LYS A 559 -45.67 13.57 -37.21
CA LYS A 559 -44.38 12.99 -37.59
C LYS A 559 -43.26 13.39 -36.62
N ILE A 560 -43.15 14.68 -36.27
CA ILE A 560 -42.16 15.15 -35.29
C ILE A 560 -42.41 14.53 -33.92
N MET A 561 -43.67 14.38 -33.49
CA MET A 561 -43.99 13.72 -32.22
C MET A 561 -43.59 12.24 -32.22
N SER A 562 -43.82 11.53 -33.33
CA SER A 562 -43.35 10.15 -33.50
C SER A 562 -41.83 10.09 -33.47
N ASP A 563 -41.15 10.95 -34.24
CA ASP A 563 -39.69 10.99 -34.29
C ASP A 563 -39.09 11.34 -32.91
N VAL A 564 -39.73 12.25 -32.14
CA VAL A 564 -39.30 12.61 -30.78
C VAL A 564 -39.55 11.45 -29.79
N ALA A 565 -40.64 10.70 -29.95
CA ALA A 565 -40.90 9.51 -29.15
C ALA A 565 -39.85 8.42 -29.45
N ASP A 566 -39.57 8.15 -30.72
CA ASP A 566 -38.57 7.17 -31.15
C ASP A 566 -37.15 7.56 -30.67
N LEU A 567 -36.79 8.86 -30.77
CA LEU A 567 -35.53 9.38 -30.26
C LEU A 567 -35.45 9.31 -28.72
N SER A 568 -36.57 9.51 -28.03
CA SER A 568 -36.66 9.34 -26.59
C SER A 568 -36.45 7.88 -26.19
N ASP A 569 -37.09 6.94 -26.88
CA ASP A 569 -36.92 5.51 -26.62
C ASP A 569 -35.48 5.04 -26.90
N GLU A 570 -34.88 5.52 -28.00
CA GLU A 570 -33.47 5.24 -28.31
C GLU A 570 -32.52 5.86 -27.28
N LYS A 571 -32.83 7.06 -26.76
CA LYS A 571 -32.07 7.66 -25.65
C LYS A 571 -32.13 6.76 -24.40
N HIS A 572 -33.32 6.32 -23.98
CA HIS A 572 -33.46 5.43 -22.83
C HIS A 572 -32.71 4.10 -23.05
N ARG A 573 -32.74 3.56 -24.27
CA ARG A 573 -31.98 2.35 -24.65
C ARG A 573 -30.47 2.57 -24.50
N LEU A 574 -29.96 3.70 -24.99
CA LEU A 574 -28.54 4.05 -24.88
C LEU A 574 -28.13 4.30 -23.42
N GLU A 575 -28.97 4.96 -22.62
CA GLU A 575 -28.73 5.15 -21.18
C GLU A 575 -28.64 3.82 -20.45
N HIS A 576 -29.51 2.85 -20.76
CA HIS A 576 -29.43 1.50 -20.20
C HIS A 576 -28.11 0.80 -20.58
N ILE A 577 -27.66 0.93 -21.82
CA ILE A 577 -26.39 0.35 -22.29
C ILE A 577 -25.20 1.03 -21.58
N ILE A 578 -25.24 2.35 -21.40
CA ILE A 578 -24.19 3.08 -20.67
C ILE A 578 -24.13 2.60 -19.23
N LEU A 579 -25.27 2.44 -18.56
CA LEU A 579 -25.33 1.94 -17.19
C LEU A 579 -24.76 0.51 -17.09
N GLN A 580 -25.07 -0.35 -18.06
CA GLN A 580 -24.50 -1.69 -18.13
C GLN A 580 -22.97 -1.66 -18.33
N LEU A 581 -22.47 -0.87 -19.28
CA LEU A 581 -21.03 -0.73 -19.53
C LEU A 581 -20.30 -0.13 -18.34
N GLN A 582 -20.95 0.76 -17.59
CA GLN A 582 -20.41 1.32 -16.35
C GLN A 582 -20.29 0.23 -15.29
N ASN A 583 -21.33 -0.58 -15.08
CA ASN A 583 -21.27 -1.72 -14.16
C ASN A 583 -20.20 -2.76 -14.56
N GLU A 584 -20.05 -3.04 -15.87
CA GLU A 584 -18.99 -3.90 -16.40
C GLU A 584 -17.59 -3.30 -16.17
N THR A 585 -17.46 -1.97 -16.32
CA THR A 585 -16.19 -1.26 -16.06
C THR A 585 -15.84 -1.29 -14.57
N ASP A 586 -16.83 -1.13 -13.68
CA ASP A 586 -16.65 -1.20 -12.24
C ASP A 586 -16.21 -2.61 -11.81
N THR A 587 -16.84 -3.66 -12.35
CA THR A 587 -16.40 -5.04 -12.09
C THR A 587 -15.00 -5.32 -12.63
N ILE A 588 -14.64 -4.82 -13.82
CA ILE A 588 -13.28 -4.94 -14.34
C ILE A 588 -12.28 -4.22 -13.42
N CYS A 589 -12.61 -3.05 -12.89
CA CYS A 589 -11.78 -2.34 -11.93
C CYS A 589 -11.55 -3.14 -10.64
N GLU A 590 -12.60 -3.79 -10.12
CA GLU A 590 -12.48 -4.70 -8.97
C GLU A 590 -11.55 -5.89 -9.27
N TYR A 591 -11.68 -6.52 -10.44
CA TYR A 591 -10.78 -7.60 -10.85
C TYR A 591 -9.32 -7.14 -10.97
N VAL A 592 -9.07 -5.94 -11.50
CA VAL A 592 -7.72 -5.36 -11.59
C VAL A 592 -7.16 -5.11 -10.19
N ALA A 593 -7.96 -4.56 -9.27
CA ALA A 593 -7.54 -4.35 -7.89
C ALA A 593 -7.21 -5.66 -7.18
N LEU A 594 -8.06 -6.69 -7.32
CA LEU A 594 -7.81 -8.03 -6.78
C LEU A 594 -6.55 -8.66 -7.37
N TYR A 595 -6.34 -8.54 -8.68
CA TYR A 595 -5.13 -9.05 -9.33
C TYR A 595 -3.87 -8.32 -8.84
N GLN A 596 -3.91 -7.00 -8.69
CA GLN A 596 -2.80 -6.22 -8.12
C GLN A 596 -2.52 -6.63 -6.66
N GLN A 597 -3.57 -6.80 -5.85
CA GLN A 597 -3.44 -7.29 -4.49
C GLN A 597 -2.82 -8.69 -4.47
N GLN A 598 -3.34 -9.63 -5.25
CA GLN A 598 -2.80 -11.00 -5.34
C GLN A 598 -1.33 -10.99 -5.78
N ARG A 599 -0.96 -10.13 -6.74
CA ARG A 599 0.42 -10.00 -7.20
C ARG A 599 1.35 -9.44 -6.12
N SER A 600 0.88 -8.45 -5.36
CA SER A 600 1.64 -7.90 -4.22
C SER A 600 1.83 -8.92 -3.10
N LEU A 601 0.81 -9.73 -2.81
CA LEU A 601 0.89 -10.82 -1.84
C LEU A 601 1.90 -11.88 -2.29
N LEU A 602 1.89 -12.25 -3.57
CA LEU A 602 2.86 -13.20 -4.13
C LEU A 602 4.28 -12.67 -4.02
N LYS A 603 4.48 -11.40 -4.41
CA LYS A 603 5.79 -10.74 -4.34
C LYS A 603 6.31 -10.71 -2.90
N ARG A 604 5.47 -10.36 -1.93
CA ARG A 604 5.84 -10.37 -0.51
C ARG A 604 6.23 -11.76 -0.02
N ARG A 605 5.48 -12.81 -0.42
CA ARG A 605 5.81 -14.19 -0.06
C ARG A 605 7.14 -14.65 -0.65
N ASP A 606 7.45 -14.25 -1.88
CA ASP A 606 8.73 -14.55 -2.51
C ASP A 606 9.89 -13.75 -1.85
N GLU A 607 9.65 -12.51 -1.45
CA GLU A 607 10.60 -11.70 -0.66
C GLU A 607 10.87 -12.35 0.71
N GLU A 608 9.84 -12.75 1.44
CA GLU A 608 9.95 -13.48 2.72
C GLU A 608 10.73 -14.79 2.56
N ARG A 609 10.41 -15.59 1.52
CA ARG A 609 11.17 -16.81 1.20
C ARG A 609 12.63 -16.49 0.90
N SER A 610 12.91 -15.44 0.13
CA SER A 610 14.28 -15.03 -0.19
C SER A 610 15.05 -14.59 1.04
N ILE A 611 14.40 -13.89 1.98
CA ILE A 611 15.00 -13.50 3.27
C ILE A 611 15.32 -14.75 4.10
N GLN A 612 14.38 -15.69 4.21
CA GLN A 612 14.60 -16.96 4.94
C GLN A 612 15.74 -17.77 4.33
N LEU A 613 15.82 -17.87 2.99
CA LEU A 613 16.91 -18.56 2.30
C LEU A 613 18.26 -17.88 2.56
N ASN A 614 18.31 -16.54 2.53
CA ASN A 614 19.53 -15.80 2.81
C ASN A 614 19.97 -15.99 4.27
N MET A 615 19.04 -15.90 5.23
CA MET A 615 19.34 -16.21 6.64
C MET A 615 19.90 -17.63 6.79
N PHE A 616 19.28 -18.61 6.16
CA PHE A 616 19.76 -20.00 6.18
C PHE A 616 21.17 -20.13 5.57
N GLU A 617 21.44 -19.48 4.44
CA GLU A 617 22.77 -19.45 3.81
C GLU A 617 23.83 -18.82 4.71
N THR A 618 23.48 -17.72 5.42
CA THR A 618 24.39 -17.09 6.38
C THR A 618 24.70 -17.99 7.58
N GLU A 619 23.70 -18.68 8.13
CA GLU A 619 23.89 -19.62 9.25
C GLU A 619 24.69 -20.86 8.81
N CYS A 620 24.44 -21.40 7.62
CA CYS A 620 25.26 -22.46 7.04
C CYS A 620 26.72 -22.03 6.86
N SER A 621 26.94 -20.81 6.37
CA SER A 621 28.30 -20.25 6.21
C SER A 621 29.00 -20.05 7.56
N LYS A 622 28.26 -19.62 8.58
CA LYS A 622 28.76 -19.47 9.95
C LYS A 622 29.12 -20.81 10.57
N LEU A 623 28.25 -21.80 10.45
CA LEU A 623 28.50 -23.16 10.92
C LEU A 623 29.72 -23.77 10.21
N LYS A 624 29.86 -23.54 8.90
CA LYS A 624 31.02 -23.97 8.13
C LYS A 624 32.32 -23.37 8.69
N ARG A 625 32.37 -22.06 8.94
CA ARG A 625 33.54 -21.42 9.59
C ARG A 625 33.84 -22.01 10.95
N GLN A 626 32.82 -22.23 11.78
CA GLN A 626 33.01 -22.83 13.11
C GLN A 626 33.54 -24.26 13.03
N LEU A 627 33.08 -25.05 12.06
CA LEU A 627 33.61 -26.39 11.81
C LEU A 627 35.07 -26.34 11.31
N GLU A 628 35.41 -25.39 10.43
CA GLU A 628 36.78 -25.15 9.97
C GLU A 628 37.70 -24.75 11.14
N GLU A 629 37.26 -23.85 12.02
CA GLU A 629 37.98 -23.45 13.24
C GLU A 629 38.18 -24.63 14.20
N LEU A 630 37.13 -25.41 14.47
CA LEU A 630 37.22 -26.62 15.30
C LEU A 630 38.17 -27.64 14.71
N THR A 631 38.12 -27.84 13.39
CA THR A 631 39.04 -28.76 12.69
C THR A 631 40.47 -28.25 12.80
N ALA A 632 40.72 -26.95 12.64
CA ALA A 632 42.04 -26.36 12.77
C ALA A 632 42.61 -26.48 14.19
N ILE A 633 41.77 -26.29 15.22
CA ILE A 633 42.15 -26.47 16.63
C ILE A 633 42.47 -27.94 16.92
N LEU A 634 41.66 -28.87 16.41
CA LEU A 634 41.90 -30.31 16.56
C LEU A 634 43.20 -30.77 15.88
N VAL A 635 43.51 -30.24 14.69
CA VAL A 635 44.77 -30.51 13.99
C VAL A 635 45.96 -29.99 14.82
N LYS A 636 45.90 -28.75 15.32
CA LYS A 636 46.95 -28.19 16.19
C LYS A 636 47.13 -29.00 17.48
N LEU A 637 46.04 -29.44 18.11
CA LEU A 637 46.07 -30.30 19.30
C LEU A 637 46.66 -31.70 19.00
N SER A 638 46.55 -32.18 17.76
CA SER A 638 47.16 -33.44 17.34
C SER A 638 48.64 -33.31 16.97
N GLU A 639 49.10 -32.10 16.64
CA GLU A 639 50.49 -31.79 16.25
C GLU A 639 51.39 -31.42 17.44
N ASP A 640 50.83 -30.98 18.58
CA ASP A 640 51.60 -30.66 19.81
C ASP A 640 52.21 -31.92 20.47
N GLU A 641 53.55 -32.06 20.47
CA GLU A 641 54.27 -33.24 21.02
C GLU A 641 54.02 -33.48 22.52
N ASP A 642 53.85 -32.43 23.32
CA ASP A 642 53.57 -32.49 24.76
C ASP A 642 52.16 -33.03 25.09
N ILE A 643 51.19 -32.78 24.20
CA ILE A 643 49.80 -33.23 24.35
C ILE A 643 49.64 -34.63 23.72
N SER A 644 50.34 -34.88 22.62
CA SER A 644 50.40 -36.18 21.94
C SER A 644 50.98 -37.28 22.84
N SER A 645 52.00 -36.96 23.64
CA SER A 645 52.57 -37.87 24.66
C SER A 645 51.62 -38.15 25.84
N CYS A 646 50.74 -37.20 26.20
CA CYS A 646 49.67 -37.41 27.20
C CYS A 646 48.48 -38.23 26.64
N LEU A 647 48.21 -38.11 25.33
CA LEU A 647 47.16 -38.82 24.58
C LEU A 647 47.56 -40.24 24.14
N GLN A 648 48.82 -40.63 24.29
CA GLN A 648 49.34 -41.97 23.99
C GLN A 648 48.72 -43.10 24.84
N LYS A 649 47.86 -42.77 25.82
CA LYS A 649 46.90 -43.72 26.38
C LYS A 649 45.88 -44.08 25.29
N HIS A 650 46.12 -45.22 24.64
CA HIS A 650 45.43 -45.83 23.49
C HIS A 650 43.89 -45.64 23.35
N SER A 651 43.15 -45.26 24.41
CA SER A 651 41.71 -44.98 24.35
C SER A 651 41.37 -43.58 23.81
N LYS A 652 42.16 -42.55 24.11
CA LYS A 652 41.83 -41.15 23.75
C LYS A 652 42.17 -40.79 22.31
N ASN A 653 43.18 -41.43 21.73
CA ASN A 653 43.50 -41.27 20.31
C ASN A 653 42.38 -41.81 19.40
N ILE A 654 41.73 -42.92 19.81
CA ILE A 654 40.57 -43.48 19.10
C ILE A 654 39.38 -42.51 19.16
N GLU A 655 39.17 -41.83 20.30
CA GLU A 655 38.12 -40.82 20.46
C GLU A 655 38.36 -39.60 19.55
N ILE A 656 39.61 -39.11 19.46
CA ILE A 656 39.97 -38.00 18.56
C ILE A 656 39.79 -38.42 17.09
N GLU A 657 40.19 -39.64 16.72
CA GLU A 657 39.99 -40.16 15.36
C GLU A 657 38.50 -40.35 15.01
N GLN A 658 37.67 -40.74 15.98
CA GLN A 658 36.21 -40.80 15.85
C GLN A 658 35.60 -39.40 15.72
N ILE A 659 36.09 -38.42 16.47
CA ILE A 659 35.67 -37.01 16.38
C ILE A 659 36.06 -36.42 15.01
N MET A 660 37.25 -36.70 14.50
CA MET A 660 37.69 -36.33 13.15
C MET A 660 36.81 -36.99 12.06
N LYS A 661 36.42 -38.27 12.24
CA LYS A 661 35.46 -38.95 11.35
C LYS A 661 34.07 -38.33 11.41
N LEU A 662 33.61 -37.92 12.59
CA LEU A 662 32.32 -37.23 12.75
C LEU A 662 32.34 -35.82 12.15
N LEU A 663 33.42 -35.06 12.33
CA LEU A 663 33.62 -33.73 11.73
C LEU A 663 33.69 -33.81 10.22
N THR A 664 34.42 -34.77 9.66
CA THR A 664 34.45 -35.00 8.20
C THR A 664 33.10 -35.44 7.66
N ASN A 665 32.32 -36.26 8.39
CA ASN A 665 30.95 -36.60 8.01
C ASN A 665 29.98 -35.41 8.09
N LEU A 666 30.13 -34.54 9.09
CA LEU A 666 29.35 -33.32 9.23
C LEU A 666 29.68 -32.30 8.14
N ASN A 667 30.98 -32.15 7.80
CA ASN A 667 31.42 -31.27 6.72
C ASN A 667 31.00 -31.79 5.33
N ASN A 668 30.80 -33.11 5.21
CA ASN A 668 30.27 -33.77 4.00
C ASN A 668 28.73 -33.79 3.92
N ASN A 669 28.03 -33.21 4.89
CA ASN A 669 26.57 -33.27 4.97
C ASN A 669 25.93 -32.29 3.96
N SER A 670 24.79 -32.68 3.38
CA SER A 670 24.13 -31.96 2.26
C SER A 670 23.68 -30.52 2.61
N LEU A 671 23.75 -30.14 3.88
CA LEU A 671 23.39 -28.82 4.40
C LEU A 671 24.54 -27.81 4.33
N ILE A 672 25.80 -28.26 4.17
CA ILE A 672 27.02 -27.44 4.33
C ILE A 672 27.83 -27.33 3.03
N ASP A 673 27.76 -28.34 2.14
CA ASP A 673 28.44 -28.31 0.84
C ASP A 673 27.45 -28.11 -0.34
N PRO A 674 27.42 -26.93 -0.97
CA PRO A 674 26.52 -26.63 -2.09
C PRO A 674 26.85 -27.41 -3.38
N MET A 675 27.99 -28.10 -3.46
CA MET A 675 28.40 -28.90 -4.64
C MET A 675 27.86 -30.34 -4.64
N LYS A 676 27.34 -30.85 -3.53
CA LYS A 676 26.61 -32.14 -3.47
C LYS A 676 25.09 -31.94 -3.59
N LYS A 677 24.64 -31.15 -4.57
CA LYS A 677 23.23 -31.13 -4.98
C LYS A 677 22.87 -32.43 -5.70
N SER A 678 22.67 -33.51 -4.94
CA SER A 678 21.96 -34.70 -5.41
C SER A 678 20.67 -34.89 -4.60
N ILE A 679 19.88 -33.83 -4.52
CA ILE A 679 18.43 -33.96 -4.34
C ILE A 679 17.83 -33.37 -5.61
N ASP A 680 17.50 -34.27 -6.54
CA ASP A 680 16.83 -33.96 -7.79
C ASP A 680 15.41 -33.48 -7.41
N PHE A 681 15.22 -32.18 -7.23
CA PHE A 681 13.90 -31.56 -7.01
C PHE A 681 13.07 -31.55 -8.31
N LYS A 682 13.10 -32.63 -9.11
CA LYS A 682 12.33 -32.74 -10.35
C LYS A 682 10.85 -33.07 -10.13
N ASP A 683 10.47 -33.48 -8.92
CA ASP A 683 9.08 -33.77 -8.58
C ASP A 683 8.39 -32.66 -7.76
N PHE A 684 9.05 -31.51 -7.59
CA PHE A 684 8.46 -30.38 -6.84
C PHE A 684 7.71 -29.43 -7.77
N TYR A 685 6.44 -29.74 -8.05
CA TYR A 685 5.50 -28.78 -8.65
C TYR A 685 4.74 -28.03 -7.54
N PRO A 686 5.00 -26.72 -7.31
CA PRO A 686 4.32 -25.97 -6.28
C PRO A 686 2.88 -25.67 -6.72
N CYS A 687 1.90 -26.31 -6.07
CA CYS A 687 0.51 -25.93 -6.18
C CYS A 687 0.30 -24.54 -5.51
N SER A 688 -0.22 -23.59 -6.28
CA SER A 688 -0.39 -22.19 -5.89
C SER A 688 -1.53 -21.92 -4.88
N CYS A 689 -2.18 -22.95 -4.33
CA CYS A 689 -3.41 -22.81 -3.54
C CYS A 689 -3.44 -23.53 -2.19
N CYS A 690 -2.42 -24.31 -1.78
CA CYS A 690 -2.43 -25.02 -0.50
C CYS A 690 -1.35 -24.51 0.45
N SER A 691 -1.79 -24.04 1.61
CA SER A 691 -1.00 -23.68 2.78
C SER A 691 -0.30 -24.91 3.37
N GLY A 692 0.83 -25.29 2.77
CA GLY A 692 1.97 -25.94 3.44
C GLY A 692 1.72 -26.98 4.54
N LYS A 693 0.68 -27.82 4.45
CA LYS A 693 0.59 -29.04 5.26
C LYS A 693 1.24 -30.17 4.48
N LEU A 694 2.37 -30.65 5.00
CA LEU A 694 2.91 -31.95 4.59
C LEU A 694 1.81 -33.00 4.77
N MET A 695 1.43 -33.64 3.68
CA MET A 695 0.82 -34.97 3.75
C MET A 695 2.00 -35.93 3.99
N GLU A 696 2.05 -36.51 5.19
CA GLU A 696 2.84 -37.71 5.43
C GLU A 696 2.34 -38.82 4.50
N ILE A 697 3.27 -39.46 3.78
CA ILE A 697 3.08 -40.80 3.22
C ILE A 697 4.00 -41.73 3.99
#